data_AF-A0A830B804-F1
#
_entry.id   AF-A0A830B804-F1
#
_cell.length_a   1.000
_cell.length_b   1.000
_cell.length_c   1.000
_cell.angle_alpha   90.00
_cell.angle_beta   90.00
_cell.angle_gamma   90.00
#
_symmetry.space_group_name_H-M   'P 1'
#
loop_
_entity.id
_entity.type
_entity.pdbx_description
1 polymer ?
#
loop_
_entity_poly.entity_id
_entity_poly.type
_entity_poly.pdbx_seq_one_letter_code
_entity_poly.pdbx_strand_id
1 'polypeptide(L)'
;MEFCLIASDRLKKVSSKYLPWNAVAPRAFMSSTVLGTEAVSESKASKEYGSEQIQVLEGLDPVRKRPGMYIGSTGSRGLHHLVYEILDNAIDEAQAGFASKIDVILLADNSVSITDNGRGIPTDMHPSTKKSSLETVLTILHAGGKFGGSSSGYRVSGGLHGVGLSVVNALSESLEVTVWRDGKEYKQKYSRGRPLAKLISRDLPADMKDRQGTRIHFWPDKEVFTTAIEYDYNTISGRIRELAFLNPEVTIALEKEDADPEKRLHNEYSYAGGLIEYVKWLNADKKPLHDVLGFRKEADGILIDVALQWCSDAYSDTLLGYANSIRTVDGGTHIDGVKASLTRTLNNLAKKSKVIKEKDISLSGEHVREGLTCVISVKVRNPEFEGQTKTRLGNPEVRKAVDQSIQEYLTEYLELHPDVLDEILSKSLNALKAALAAKRARELVRQKSVLKSSSLPGKLADCSNTNPAESEIFIVEGDSAGGSAKQGRDRRFQAVLPLRGKILNIERKDEAAMYKNEEIQNLILGLGLGVKGEDFRKDSLRYHKIIILTDADVDGAHIRTLLLTFFFRYQRTLFDEGCIYVGVPPLYKVERGKQAYYCHDEEELKKLRSSFPSNASYTIQRFKGLGEMMPLQLWETTLNPETRILKQLRVDDVAEANVVFSSLMGARVDTRKELIQKSASLINLDQLDI
;
A
#
# COMPACT_ATOMS: atom_id res chain seq x y z
N MET A 1 -26.48 19.01 48.98
CA MET A 1 -27.80 19.66 48.77
C MET A 1 -27.57 21.15 48.79
N GLU A 2 -28.25 21.89 47.91
CA GLU A 2 -27.92 23.28 47.63
C GLU A 2 -28.00 24.19 48.85
N PHE A 3 -26.94 24.98 49.01
CA PHE A 3 -26.94 26.24 49.76
C PHE A 3 -26.55 27.32 48.76
N CYS A 4 -27.45 28.29 48.53
CA CYS A 4 -27.03 29.69 48.62
C CYS A 4 -28.23 30.63 48.73
N LEU A 5 -28.01 31.75 49.43
CA LEU A 5 -28.86 32.95 49.52
C LEU A 5 -30.22 32.71 50.24
N ILE A 6 -30.54 33.16 51.46
CA ILE A 6 -30.21 34.30 52.35
C ILE A 6 -31.55 34.94 52.78
N ALA A 7 -31.71 35.20 54.08
CA ALA A 7 -32.77 36.00 54.75
C ALA A 7 -34.24 35.61 54.46
N SER A 8 -34.91 34.77 55.25
CA SER A 8 -35.37 34.96 56.65
C SER A 8 -36.73 35.68 56.83
N ASP A 9 -37.69 34.88 57.29
CA ASP A 9 -38.70 35.18 58.30
C ASP A 9 -40.07 35.82 57.92
N ARG A 10 -41.11 35.27 58.58
CA ARG A 10 -42.48 35.78 58.86
C ARG A 10 -43.57 35.92 57.77
N LEU A 11 -44.46 34.92 57.85
CA LEU A 11 -45.89 35.03 58.21
C LEU A 11 -46.88 35.85 57.34
N LYS A 12 -47.85 35.08 56.81
CA LYS A 12 -49.31 35.33 56.77
C LYS A 12 -49.88 36.39 55.80
N LYS A 13 -50.60 35.80 54.83
CA LYS A 13 -52.02 36.07 54.45
C LYS A 13 -52.35 37.20 53.45
N VAL A 14 -52.98 36.72 52.36
CA VAL A 14 -54.18 37.24 51.66
C VAL A 14 -54.00 38.04 50.35
N SER A 15 -54.41 37.32 49.27
CA SER A 15 -55.05 37.72 48.02
C SER A 15 -54.44 38.75 47.05
N SER A 16 -54.17 38.24 45.83
CA SER A 16 -54.55 38.81 44.52
C SER A 16 -53.94 40.18 44.14
N LYS A 17 -53.29 40.34 42.98
CA LYS A 17 -53.93 40.25 41.65
C LYS A 17 -52.88 40.33 40.51
N TYR A 18 -53.23 39.73 39.36
CA TYR A 18 -52.77 39.98 37.98
C TYR A 18 -51.28 39.85 37.57
N LEU A 19 -51.04 38.83 36.73
CA LEU A 19 -50.16 38.77 35.56
C LEU A 19 -50.42 39.93 34.55
N PRO A 20 -49.64 40.12 33.44
CA PRO A 20 -48.58 39.28 32.83
C PRO A 20 -47.25 40.09 32.62
N TRP A 21 -46.27 39.87 31.73
CA TRP A 21 -45.94 38.92 30.62
C TRP A 21 -44.40 39.05 30.34
N ASN A 22 -43.66 38.28 29.53
CA ASN A 22 -43.86 37.03 28.77
C ASN A 22 -42.48 36.37 28.46
N ALA A 23 -42.37 35.03 28.48
CA ALA A 23 -41.33 34.26 27.74
C ALA A 23 -41.66 32.75 27.77
N VAL A 24 -41.62 32.08 26.60
CA VAL A 24 -41.93 30.64 26.47
C VAL A 24 -40.88 29.95 25.58
N ALA A 25 -40.42 28.78 26.03
CA ALA A 25 -39.54 27.85 25.29
C ALA A 25 -40.34 26.66 24.72
N PRO A 26 -39.69 25.70 24.04
CA PRO A 26 -40.22 24.34 24.03
C PRO A 26 -39.23 23.24 24.47
N ARG A 27 -39.83 22.26 25.17
CA ARG A 27 -39.41 20.87 25.45
C ARG A 27 -39.72 19.96 24.22
N ALA A 28 -39.49 18.63 24.13
CA ALA A 28 -38.56 17.61 24.68
C ALA A 28 -39.07 16.21 24.19
N PHE A 29 -38.59 15.08 24.75
CA PHE A 29 -39.09 13.66 24.59
C PHE A 29 -38.78 12.95 23.24
N MET A 30 -38.60 11.62 23.13
CA MET A 30 -38.28 10.50 24.06
C MET A 30 -37.94 9.23 23.23
N SER A 31 -37.14 8.26 23.76
CA SER A 31 -37.33 6.81 23.51
C SER A 31 -36.43 5.96 24.42
N SER A 32 -36.84 4.71 24.68
CA SER A 32 -36.21 3.74 25.58
C SER A 32 -35.92 2.40 24.87
N THR A 33 -34.96 1.61 25.36
CA THR A 33 -35.15 0.21 25.85
C THR A 33 -33.80 -0.52 26.04
N VAL A 34 -33.55 -0.93 27.28
CA VAL A 34 -32.79 -2.10 27.81
C VAL A 34 -31.84 -2.87 26.86
N LEU A 35 -30.56 -2.97 27.26
CA LEU A 35 -29.65 -4.06 26.88
C LEU A 35 -28.86 -4.58 28.10
N GLY A 36 -28.44 -5.84 28.02
CA GLY A 36 -28.06 -6.72 29.12
C GLY A 36 -26.93 -6.28 30.06
N THR A 37 -27.02 -6.78 31.28
CA THR A 37 -25.98 -6.77 32.30
C THR A 37 -24.90 -7.81 32.00
N GLU A 38 -23.71 -7.37 31.61
CA GLU A 38 -22.46 -8.12 31.86
C GLU A 38 -21.75 -7.50 33.06
N ALA A 39 -21.32 -8.35 33.99
CA ALA A 39 -20.75 -7.92 35.26
C ALA A 39 -19.29 -7.49 35.08
N VAL A 40 -19.06 -6.18 35.02
CA VAL A 40 -17.71 -5.62 35.19
C VAL A 40 -17.27 -5.88 36.64
N SER A 41 -16.26 -6.73 36.81
CA SER A 41 -15.61 -6.90 38.11
C SER A 41 -14.85 -5.63 38.48
N GLU A 42 -15.33 -4.91 39.49
CA GLU A 42 -14.64 -3.73 40.02
C GLU A 42 -13.29 -4.13 40.64
N SER A 43 -12.22 -4.04 39.85
CA SER A 43 -10.88 -4.03 40.38
C SER A 43 -10.68 -2.74 41.18
N LYS A 44 -10.40 -2.87 42.47
CA LYS A 44 -10.04 -1.73 43.34
C LYS A 44 -8.74 -1.10 42.86
N ALA A 45 -8.83 -0.09 41.99
CA ALA A 45 -7.70 0.74 41.63
C ALA A 45 -7.18 1.49 42.87
N SER A 46 -5.92 1.30 43.21
CA SER A 46 -5.25 2.00 44.31
C SER A 46 -5.11 3.49 43.99
N LYS A 47 -5.65 4.36 44.86
CA LYS A 47 -5.68 5.82 44.70
C LYS A 47 -4.40 6.52 45.17
N GLU A 48 -3.23 6.03 44.77
CA GLU A 48 -1.94 6.65 45.13
C GLU A 48 -1.03 6.83 43.91
N TYR A 49 -1.36 7.83 43.06
CA TYR A 49 -0.46 8.31 42.02
C TYR A 49 0.62 9.21 42.64
N GLY A 50 1.64 8.58 43.21
CA GLY A 50 2.84 9.23 43.75
C GLY A 50 4.02 9.20 42.78
N SER A 51 5.13 9.86 43.15
CA SER A 51 6.37 9.87 42.36
C SER A 51 6.94 8.47 42.08
N GLU A 52 6.69 7.51 42.95
CA GLU A 52 7.13 6.11 42.81
C GLU A 52 6.43 5.37 41.65
N GLN A 53 5.30 5.88 41.14
CA GLN A 53 4.64 5.34 39.94
C GLN A 53 5.23 5.90 38.63
N ILE A 54 6.14 6.87 38.69
CA ILE A 54 6.83 7.42 37.51
C ILE A 54 8.00 6.52 37.16
N GLN A 55 7.77 5.54 36.28
CA GLN A 55 8.84 4.67 35.77
C GLN A 55 9.69 5.41 34.73
N VAL A 56 10.91 5.78 35.11
CA VAL A 56 11.98 6.14 34.17
C VAL A 56 12.53 4.86 33.52
N LEU A 57 12.71 4.88 32.20
CA LEU A 57 13.28 3.78 31.43
C LEU A 57 14.66 4.21 30.93
N GLU A 58 15.70 3.51 31.33
CA GLU A 58 17.10 3.88 31.02
C GLU A 58 17.66 3.09 29.81
N GLY A 59 18.66 3.67 29.15
CA GLY A 59 19.35 3.04 28.02
C GLY A 59 18.42 2.68 26.87
N LEU A 60 18.31 1.38 26.57
CA LEU A 60 17.54 0.83 25.45
C LEU A 60 16.22 0.15 25.88
N ASP A 61 15.92 0.11 27.18
CA ASP A 61 14.66 -0.41 27.69
C ASP A 61 13.41 0.34 27.14
N PRO A 62 13.43 1.66 26.83
CA PRO A 62 12.32 2.34 26.15
C PRO A 62 11.97 1.73 24.79
N VAL A 63 12.99 1.31 24.02
CA VAL A 63 12.83 0.74 22.68
C VAL A 63 12.13 -0.61 22.76
N ARG A 64 12.59 -1.49 23.66
CA ARG A 64 11.98 -2.82 23.88
C ARG A 64 10.54 -2.72 24.40
N LYS A 65 10.23 -1.70 25.21
CA LYS A 65 8.89 -1.53 25.79
C LYS A 65 7.89 -0.87 24.82
N ARG A 66 8.35 -0.16 23.80
CA ARG A 66 7.51 0.48 22.75
C ARG A 66 8.12 0.38 21.34
N PRO A 67 8.38 -0.84 20.81
CA PRO A 67 9.11 -1.05 19.56
C PRO A 67 8.44 -0.36 18.36
N GLY A 68 7.11 -0.36 18.30
CA GLY A 68 6.35 0.27 17.20
C GLY A 68 6.60 1.78 17.04
N MET A 69 7.07 2.49 18.07
CA MET A 69 7.47 3.91 17.94
C MET A 69 8.79 4.11 17.17
N TYR A 70 9.63 3.07 17.10
CA TYR A 70 10.95 3.13 16.48
C TYR A 70 11.00 2.42 15.11
N ILE A 71 10.33 1.26 14.99
CA ILE A 71 10.32 0.43 13.76
C ILE A 71 8.93 0.33 13.09
N GLY A 72 7.95 1.12 13.56
CA GLY A 72 6.62 1.24 12.97
C GLY A 72 5.64 0.09 13.25
N SER A 73 6.09 -1.15 13.41
CA SER A 73 5.29 -2.30 13.90
C SER A 73 6.17 -3.46 14.37
N THR A 74 5.60 -4.48 15.00
CA THR A 74 6.30 -5.72 15.43
C THR A 74 5.99 -6.94 14.55
N GLY A 75 5.35 -6.72 13.40
CA GLY A 75 5.16 -7.76 12.37
C GLY A 75 6.21 -7.67 11.26
N SER A 76 5.97 -8.38 10.15
CA SER A 76 6.88 -8.45 8.98
C SER A 76 7.46 -7.10 8.54
N ARG A 77 6.65 -6.02 8.47
CA ARG A 77 7.15 -4.68 8.08
C ARG A 77 8.26 -4.16 9.00
N GLY A 78 8.11 -4.32 10.31
CA GLY A 78 9.11 -3.89 11.29
C GLY A 78 10.34 -4.79 11.33
N LEU A 79 10.15 -6.09 11.07
CA LEU A 79 11.25 -7.05 10.93
C LEU A 79 12.18 -6.67 9.76
N HIS A 80 11.61 -6.39 8.59
CA HIS A 80 12.35 -5.88 7.43
C HIS A 80 13.00 -4.50 7.70
N HIS A 81 12.37 -3.66 8.51
CA HIS A 81 12.93 -2.36 8.89
C HIS A 81 14.26 -2.47 9.67
N LEU A 82 14.48 -3.55 10.43
CA LEU A 82 15.78 -3.79 11.08
C LEU A 82 16.90 -3.95 10.05
N VAL A 83 16.64 -4.68 8.96
CA VAL A 83 17.58 -4.85 7.84
C VAL A 83 17.87 -3.50 7.18
N TYR A 84 16.83 -2.70 6.96
CA TYR A 84 16.95 -1.39 6.30
C TYR A 84 17.79 -0.40 7.10
N GLU A 85 17.63 -0.32 8.43
CA GLU A 85 18.44 0.59 9.26
C GLU A 85 19.94 0.22 9.23
N ILE A 86 20.30 -1.07 9.16
CA ILE A 86 21.71 -1.47 9.00
C ILE A 86 22.21 -1.21 7.57
N LEU A 87 21.41 -1.54 6.56
CA LEU A 87 21.74 -1.35 5.14
C LEU A 87 21.90 0.13 4.77
N ASP A 88 21.00 1.00 5.22
CA ASP A 88 21.08 2.45 5.00
C ASP A 88 22.34 3.04 5.68
N ASN A 89 22.80 2.50 6.82
CA ASN A 89 24.07 2.89 7.43
C ASN A 89 25.30 2.51 6.57
N ALA A 90 25.29 1.33 5.94
CA ALA A 90 26.33 0.92 4.99
C ALA A 90 26.30 1.76 3.69
N ILE A 91 25.12 2.13 3.22
CA ILE A 91 24.94 3.07 2.10
C ILE A 91 25.47 4.47 2.46
N ASP A 92 25.31 4.95 3.69
CA ASP A 92 25.87 6.23 4.12
C ASP A 92 27.43 6.24 4.08
N GLU A 93 28.11 5.12 4.37
CA GLU A 93 29.57 4.97 4.13
C GLU A 93 29.92 5.01 2.64
N ALA A 94 29.11 4.36 1.80
CA ALA A 94 29.29 4.35 0.36
C ALA A 94 29.07 5.75 -0.26
N GLN A 95 28.05 6.48 0.19
CA GLN A 95 27.79 7.87 -0.24
C GLN A 95 28.86 8.86 0.23
N ALA A 96 29.59 8.54 1.29
CA ALA A 96 30.77 9.27 1.72
C ALA A 96 32.03 8.93 0.88
N GLY A 97 31.95 7.95 -0.03
CA GLY A 97 33.02 7.55 -0.95
C GLY A 97 34.00 6.52 -0.39
N PHE A 98 33.62 5.81 0.69
CA PHE A 98 34.52 4.87 1.38
C PHE A 98 34.16 3.40 1.20
N ALA A 99 32.90 3.07 0.91
CA ALA A 99 32.46 1.70 0.61
C ALA A 99 32.06 1.57 -0.86
N SER A 100 32.36 0.42 -1.46
CA SER A 100 32.04 0.05 -2.85
C SER A 100 31.32 -1.29 -2.97
N LYS A 101 31.37 -2.13 -1.93
CA LYS A 101 30.66 -3.41 -1.86
C LYS A 101 29.94 -3.58 -0.51
N ILE A 102 28.70 -4.05 -0.59
CA ILE A 102 27.88 -4.42 0.56
C ILE A 102 27.34 -5.84 0.33
N ASP A 103 27.56 -6.74 1.28
CA ASP A 103 27.04 -8.12 1.24
C ASP A 103 25.92 -8.27 2.28
N VAL A 104 24.72 -8.65 1.84
CA VAL A 104 23.54 -8.91 2.69
C VAL A 104 23.20 -10.40 2.61
N ILE A 105 23.24 -11.08 3.75
CA ILE A 105 22.99 -12.53 3.85
C ILE A 105 21.82 -12.76 4.82
N LEU A 106 20.78 -13.45 4.34
CA LEU A 106 19.68 -13.97 5.12
C LEU A 106 20.00 -15.44 5.43
N LEU A 107 20.28 -15.76 6.69
CA LEU A 107 20.76 -17.09 7.08
C LEU A 107 19.61 -18.05 7.40
N ALA A 108 19.89 -19.35 7.30
CA ALA A 108 18.90 -20.42 7.52
C ALA A 108 18.35 -20.49 8.95
N ASP A 109 18.98 -19.82 9.92
CA ASP A 109 18.52 -19.70 11.31
C ASP A 109 17.65 -18.44 11.58
N ASN A 110 17.24 -17.74 10.51
CA ASN A 110 16.53 -16.46 10.51
C ASN A 110 17.33 -15.29 11.13
N SER A 111 18.66 -15.38 11.17
CA SER A 111 19.53 -14.22 11.39
C SER A 111 19.83 -13.48 10.08
N VAL A 112 20.32 -12.25 10.21
CA VAL A 112 20.78 -11.43 9.08
C VAL A 112 22.19 -10.95 9.34
N SER A 113 23.06 -11.11 8.35
CA SER A 113 24.38 -10.50 8.31
C SER A 113 24.47 -9.46 7.22
N ILE A 114 24.92 -8.25 7.55
CA ILE A 114 25.25 -7.20 6.58
C ILE A 114 26.71 -6.84 6.79
N THR A 115 27.48 -6.85 5.70
CA THR A 115 28.91 -6.50 5.68
C THR A 115 29.17 -5.39 4.67
N ASP A 116 29.83 -4.32 5.09
CA ASP A 116 30.38 -3.27 4.22
C ASP A 116 31.92 -3.36 4.15
N ASN A 117 32.50 -2.74 3.12
CA ASN A 117 33.95 -2.53 2.99
C ASN A 117 34.37 -1.06 3.24
N GLY A 118 33.62 -0.32 4.06
CA GLY A 118 33.87 1.09 4.38
C GLY A 118 34.98 1.32 5.42
N ARG A 119 34.97 2.48 6.08
CA ARG A 119 36.01 2.86 7.08
C ARG A 119 35.98 2.03 8.37
N GLY A 120 34.90 1.30 8.60
CA GLY A 120 34.59 0.63 9.86
C GLY A 120 34.22 1.60 11.00
N ILE A 121 33.28 1.18 11.87
CA ILE A 121 32.82 1.97 13.02
C ILE A 121 34.02 2.29 13.95
N PRO A 122 34.18 3.54 14.44
CA PRO A 122 35.27 3.89 15.36
C PRO A 122 35.26 3.04 16.65
N THR A 123 36.44 2.58 17.07
CA THR A 123 36.63 1.67 18.22
C THR A 123 37.43 2.28 19.37
N ASP A 124 37.86 3.53 19.21
CA ASP A 124 38.55 4.37 20.20
C ASP A 124 37.67 4.65 21.44
N MET A 125 38.28 5.19 22.50
CA MET A 125 37.56 5.51 23.75
C MET A 125 36.84 6.85 23.63
N HIS A 126 35.51 6.81 23.63
CA HIS A 126 34.67 7.98 23.45
C HIS A 126 34.78 8.96 24.64
N PRO A 127 35.04 10.27 24.42
CA PRO A 127 35.45 11.19 25.48
C PRO A 127 34.47 11.37 26.64
N SER A 128 33.15 11.35 26.39
CA SER A 128 32.13 11.59 27.41
C SER A 128 31.64 10.31 28.10
N THR A 129 31.41 9.24 27.33
CA THR A 129 30.82 7.99 27.82
C THR A 129 31.85 7.05 28.47
N LYS A 130 33.15 7.28 28.24
CA LYS A 130 34.26 6.46 28.75
C LYS A 130 34.15 4.97 28.39
N LYS A 131 33.49 4.69 27.28
CA LYS A 131 33.35 3.37 26.62
C LYS A 131 34.00 3.44 25.24
N SER A 132 34.11 2.31 24.54
CA SER A 132 34.44 2.39 23.11
C SER A 132 33.38 3.17 22.34
N SER A 133 33.77 3.86 21.27
CA SER A 133 32.87 4.53 20.35
C SER A 133 31.87 3.54 19.74
N LEU A 134 32.31 2.31 19.44
CA LEU A 134 31.47 1.18 19.03
C LEU A 134 30.38 0.84 20.06
N GLU A 135 30.74 0.63 21.33
CA GLU A 135 29.75 0.34 22.38
C GLU A 135 28.82 1.53 22.62
N THR A 136 29.32 2.75 22.47
CA THR A 136 28.54 3.97 22.59
C THR A 136 27.41 4.04 21.56
N VAL A 137 27.71 3.82 20.26
CA VAL A 137 26.67 3.86 19.20
C VAL A 137 25.71 2.66 19.23
N LEU A 138 26.08 1.58 19.92
CA LEU A 138 25.24 0.38 20.08
C LEU A 138 24.37 0.40 21.34
N THR A 139 24.71 1.19 22.36
CA THR A 139 24.03 1.16 23.68
C THR A 139 23.35 2.47 24.08
N ILE A 140 23.56 3.56 23.34
CA ILE A 140 23.00 4.88 23.65
C ILE A 140 22.21 5.41 22.46
N LEU A 141 20.94 5.78 22.69
CA LEU A 141 20.10 6.45 21.70
C LEU A 141 20.66 7.84 21.36
N HIS A 142 20.56 8.23 20.09
CA HIS A 142 21.08 9.50 19.58
C HIS A 142 22.61 9.66 19.68
N ALA A 143 23.35 8.54 19.65
CA ALA A 143 24.80 8.52 19.59
C ALA A 143 25.30 8.15 18.18
N GLY A 144 26.08 9.02 17.54
CA GLY A 144 26.65 8.74 16.22
C GLY A 144 27.39 9.93 15.59
N GLY A 145 28.24 9.67 14.60
CA GLY A 145 29.04 10.70 13.91
C GLY A 145 28.26 11.58 12.93
N LYS A 146 26.93 11.40 12.82
CA LYS A 146 26.06 12.00 11.80
C LYS A 146 25.45 13.36 12.20
N PHE A 147 25.62 13.79 13.46
CA PHE A 147 25.09 15.06 13.97
C PHE A 147 26.03 16.27 13.82
N GLY A 148 27.27 16.07 13.36
CA GLY A 148 28.34 17.08 13.45
C GLY A 148 28.28 18.27 12.48
N GLY A 149 27.28 18.35 11.59
CA GLY A 149 27.13 19.45 10.62
C GLY A 149 28.34 19.65 9.68
N SER A 150 29.26 20.54 10.04
CA SER A 150 30.53 20.79 9.30
C SER A 150 31.73 20.02 9.80
N SER A 151 31.66 19.44 11.00
CA SER A 151 32.64 18.49 11.55
C SER A 151 32.11 17.05 11.54
N SER A 152 31.01 16.80 10.82
CA SER A 152 30.47 15.46 10.54
C SER A 152 31.43 14.64 9.69
N GLY A 153 31.58 13.35 10.00
CA GLY A 153 32.31 12.38 9.16
C GLY A 153 31.58 12.00 7.85
N TYR A 154 30.40 12.59 7.61
CA TYR A 154 29.53 12.38 6.45
C TYR A 154 29.09 13.73 5.89
N ARG A 155 29.27 13.95 4.58
CA ARG A 155 28.82 15.19 3.89
C ARG A 155 27.31 15.22 3.66
N VAL A 156 26.71 14.05 3.44
CA VAL A 156 25.30 13.76 3.22
C VAL A 156 25.03 12.39 3.86
N SER A 157 23.87 12.20 4.49
CA SER A 157 23.50 10.92 5.14
C SER A 157 21.98 10.82 5.36
N GLY A 158 21.40 9.63 5.18
CA GLY A 158 20.01 9.35 5.54
C GLY A 158 19.78 9.09 7.05
N GLY A 159 20.83 8.65 7.76
CA GLY A 159 20.80 8.31 9.19
C GLY A 159 20.81 9.49 10.17
N LEU A 160 19.84 10.41 10.10
CA LEU A 160 19.85 11.66 10.88
C LEU A 160 19.63 11.53 12.40
N HIS A 161 18.99 10.45 12.86
CA HIS A 161 18.51 10.36 14.25
C HIS A 161 19.48 9.65 15.21
N GLY A 162 20.52 8.97 14.70
CA GLY A 162 21.50 8.23 15.52
C GLY A 162 20.89 7.17 16.46
N VAL A 163 19.77 6.55 16.06
CA VAL A 163 19.08 5.49 16.84
C VAL A 163 19.06 4.13 16.15
N GLY A 164 19.15 4.06 14.81
CA GLY A 164 18.97 2.84 14.01
C GLY A 164 19.70 1.60 14.55
N LEU A 165 21.03 1.64 14.54
CA LEU A 165 21.88 0.54 15.00
C LEU A 165 21.60 0.14 16.46
N SER A 166 21.36 1.11 17.35
CA SER A 166 21.02 0.84 18.76
C SER A 166 19.60 0.26 18.93
N VAL A 167 18.65 0.58 18.04
CA VAL A 167 17.31 -0.01 18.00
C VAL A 167 17.39 -1.45 17.51
N VAL A 168 18.18 -1.75 16.48
CA VAL A 168 18.43 -3.13 16.02
C VAL A 168 19.05 -3.95 17.15
N ASN A 169 20.04 -3.41 17.87
CA ASN A 169 20.63 -4.06 19.05
C ASN A 169 19.60 -4.31 20.18
N ALA A 170 18.75 -3.33 20.47
CA ALA A 170 17.70 -3.44 21.49
C ALA A 170 16.67 -4.54 21.17
N LEU A 171 16.29 -4.66 19.89
CA LEU A 171 15.24 -5.56 19.41
C LEU A 171 15.78 -6.92 18.90
N SER A 172 17.05 -7.21 19.16
CA SER A 172 17.69 -8.50 18.86
C SER A 172 17.92 -9.33 20.13
N GLU A 173 17.67 -10.64 20.05
CA GLU A 173 18.03 -11.62 21.09
C GLU A 173 19.55 -11.64 21.29
N SER A 174 20.28 -11.63 20.17
CA SER A 174 21.74 -11.58 20.08
C SER A 174 22.16 -10.66 18.93
N LEU A 175 23.26 -9.94 19.10
CA LEU A 175 23.90 -9.16 18.04
C LEU A 175 25.42 -9.24 18.16
N GLU A 176 26.09 -9.57 17.05
CA GLU A 176 27.54 -9.60 16.92
C GLU A 176 28.01 -8.50 15.97
N VAL A 177 29.01 -7.73 16.41
CA VAL A 177 29.71 -6.78 15.53
C VAL A 177 31.15 -7.22 15.36
N THR A 178 31.60 -7.19 14.10
CA THR A 178 33.01 -7.31 13.72
C THR A 178 33.39 -6.05 12.94
N VAL A 179 34.42 -5.32 13.40
CA VAL A 179 34.98 -4.16 12.69
C VAL A 179 36.38 -4.51 12.24
N TRP A 180 36.71 -4.25 10.97
CA TRP A 180 38.07 -4.29 10.45
C TRP A 180 38.57 -2.87 10.24
N ARG A 181 39.63 -2.48 10.96
CA ARG A 181 40.16 -1.12 10.96
C ARG A 181 41.60 -1.10 11.47
N ASP A 182 42.43 -0.24 10.90
CA ASP A 182 43.82 -0.01 11.34
C ASP A 182 44.66 -1.31 11.47
N GLY A 183 44.47 -2.26 10.53
CA GLY A 183 45.15 -3.56 10.51
C GLY A 183 44.68 -4.56 11.59
N LYS A 184 43.57 -4.26 12.27
CA LYS A 184 43.02 -5.07 13.38
C LYS A 184 41.57 -5.46 13.12
N GLU A 185 41.20 -6.61 13.68
CA GLU A 185 39.81 -7.01 13.83
C GLU A 185 39.36 -6.79 15.28
N TYR A 186 38.25 -6.06 15.43
CA TYR A 186 37.58 -5.83 16.70
C TYR A 186 36.25 -6.57 16.73
N LYS A 187 35.96 -7.29 17.83
CA LYS A 187 34.72 -8.05 18.02
C LYS A 187 34.07 -7.77 19.36
N GLN A 188 32.75 -7.61 19.33
CA GLN A 188 31.92 -7.49 20.54
C GLN A 188 30.56 -8.15 20.30
N LYS A 189 30.04 -8.81 21.35
CA LYS A 189 28.71 -9.45 21.34
C LYS A 189 27.78 -8.74 22.31
N TYR A 190 26.51 -8.69 21.94
CA TYR A 190 25.43 -8.07 22.69
C TYR A 190 24.25 -9.05 22.79
N SER A 191 23.44 -8.90 23.83
CA SER A 191 22.11 -9.51 23.91
C SER A 191 21.14 -8.45 24.40
N ARG A 192 20.03 -8.26 23.66
CA ARG A 192 18.92 -7.37 24.06
C ARG A 192 19.39 -5.95 24.41
N GLY A 193 20.28 -5.40 23.58
CA GLY A 193 20.90 -4.09 23.78
C GLY A 193 22.07 -4.01 24.77
N ARG A 194 22.40 -5.10 25.48
CA ARG A 194 23.41 -5.11 26.56
C ARG A 194 24.70 -5.81 26.11
N PRO A 195 25.90 -5.22 26.31
CA PRO A 195 27.15 -5.86 25.94
C PRO A 195 27.44 -7.07 26.84
N LEU A 196 27.76 -8.22 26.24
CA LEU A 196 28.08 -9.46 26.95
C LEU A 196 29.55 -9.54 27.37
N ALA A 197 30.43 -8.82 26.65
CA ALA A 197 31.86 -8.77 26.91
C ALA A 197 32.42 -7.39 26.53
N LYS A 198 33.63 -7.10 27.01
CA LYS A 198 34.44 -5.97 26.53
C LYS A 198 34.86 -6.22 25.07
N LEU A 199 35.17 -5.13 24.36
CA LEU A 199 35.69 -5.18 23.00
C LEU A 199 36.98 -6.01 22.94
N ILE A 200 36.98 -7.09 22.15
CA ILE A 200 38.14 -7.94 21.89
C ILE A 200 38.82 -7.43 20.63
N SER A 201 40.13 -7.20 20.66
CA SER A 201 40.94 -6.84 19.49
C SER A 201 41.98 -7.91 19.17
N ARG A 202 42.18 -8.20 17.89
CA ARG A 202 43.24 -9.06 17.38
C ARG A 202 43.86 -8.45 16.12
N ASP A 203 45.16 -8.59 15.94
CA ASP A 203 45.82 -8.18 14.70
C ASP A 203 45.35 -9.07 13.53
N LEU A 204 45.22 -8.49 12.33
CA LEU A 204 44.84 -9.23 11.15
C LEU A 204 46.01 -10.07 10.59
N PRO A 205 45.74 -11.26 10.03
CA PRO A 205 46.70 -12.01 9.22
C PRO A 205 47.36 -11.14 8.14
N ALA A 206 48.59 -11.47 7.77
CA ALA A 206 49.39 -10.64 6.85
C ALA A 206 48.73 -10.45 5.46
N ASP A 207 48.00 -11.47 5.01
CA ASP A 207 47.18 -11.53 3.79
C ASP A 207 45.86 -10.74 3.87
N MET A 208 45.46 -10.28 5.06
CA MET A 208 44.22 -9.52 5.29
C MET A 208 44.45 -8.13 5.89
N LYS A 209 45.70 -7.65 5.96
CA LYS A 209 46.03 -6.37 6.63
C LYS A 209 45.29 -5.14 6.09
N ASP A 210 45.01 -5.13 4.79
CA ASP A 210 44.32 -4.02 4.12
C ASP A 210 42.78 -4.12 4.21
N ARG A 211 42.25 -5.18 4.85
CA ARG A 211 40.81 -5.35 5.04
C ARG A 211 40.26 -4.26 5.97
N GLN A 212 39.25 -3.55 5.49
CA GLN A 212 38.48 -2.56 6.25
C GLN A 212 36.99 -2.83 6.12
N GLY A 213 36.19 -2.23 7.01
CA GLY A 213 34.73 -2.25 6.97
C GLY A 213 34.09 -2.71 8.27
N THR A 214 32.79 -2.96 8.24
CA THR A 214 32.04 -3.51 9.38
C THR A 214 31.09 -4.62 8.95
N ARG A 215 30.99 -5.65 9.78
CA ARG A 215 29.94 -6.66 9.72
C ARG A 215 29.07 -6.56 10.95
N ILE A 216 27.79 -6.31 10.74
CA ILE A 216 26.72 -6.48 11.74
C ILE A 216 26.03 -7.81 11.46
N HIS A 217 25.80 -8.60 12.50
CA HIS A 217 25.09 -9.86 12.42
C HIS A 217 24.11 -9.95 13.59
N PHE A 218 22.82 -10.17 13.35
CA PHE A 218 21.80 -10.08 14.40
C PHE A 218 20.68 -11.12 14.28
N TRP A 219 20.16 -11.54 15.43
CA TRP A 219 19.02 -12.44 15.58
C TRP A 219 17.84 -11.65 16.19
N PRO A 220 16.73 -11.45 15.45
CA PRO A 220 15.56 -10.74 15.96
C PRO A 220 14.98 -11.39 17.22
N ASP A 221 14.53 -10.59 18.19
CA ASP A 221 14.06 -11.13 19.47
C ASP A 221 12.63 -11.70 19.38
N LYS A 222 12.51 -13.01 19.67
CA LYS A 222 11.24 -13.75 19.70
C LYS A 222 10.26 -13.26 20.76
N GLU A 223 10.74 -12.53 21.79
CA GLU A 223 9.87 -11.84 22.76
C GLU A 223 9.22 -10.57 22.19
N VAL A 224 9.80 -9.97 21.15
CA VAL A 224 9.32 -8.73 20.50
C VAL A 224 8.52 -9.05 19.24
N PHE A 225 9.06 -9.93 18.39
CA PHE A 225 8.45 -10.37 17.14
C PHE A 225 7.65 -11.65 17.40
N THR A 226 6.38 -11.48 17.80
CA THR A 226 5.48 -12.59 18.17
C THR A 226 4.84 -13.28 16.96
N THR A 227 4.95 -12.70 15.76
CA THR A 227 4.64 -13.35 14.48
C THR A 227 5.83 -14.20 14.01
N ALA A 228 5.63 -15.04 12.99
CA ALA A 228 6.74 -15.76 12.35
C ALA A 228 7.88 -14.80 11.94
N ILE A 229 9.11 -15.14 12.34
CA ILE A 229 10.32 -14.41 11.98
C ILE A 229 10.82 -15.00 10.67
N GLU A 230 10.30 -14.49 9.56
CA GLU A 230 10.73 -14.87 8.21
C GLU A 230 10.97 -13.60 7.37
N TYR A 231 12.11 -13.57 6.69
CA TYR A 231 12.48 -12.50 5.77
C TYR A 231 12.06 -12.85 4.33
N ASP A 232 11.25 -11.98 3.72
CA ASP A 232 10.93 -12.09 2.30
C ASP A 232 12.08 -11.55 1.45
N TYR A 233 12.69 -12.47 0.71
CA TYR A 233 13.76 -12.18 -0.23
C TYR A 233 13.37 -11.11 -1.25
N ASN A 234 12.12 -11.09 -1.71
CA ASN A 234 11.68 -10.19 -2.77
C ASN A 234 11.57 -8.73 -2.28
N THR A 235 11.08 -8.54 -1.07
CA THR A 235 10.99 -7.24 -0.38
C THR A 235 12.38 -6.65 -0.16
N ILE A 236 13.33 -7.44 0.34
CA ILE A 236 14.72 -6.99 0.56
C ILE A 236 15.43 -6.77 -0.79
N SER A 237 15.29 -7.69 -1.75
CA SER A 237 15.78 -7.54 -3.13
C SER A 237 15.28 -6.27 -3.80
N GLY A 238 14.00 -5.94 -3.61
CA GLY A 238 13.38 -4.70 -4.09
C GLY A 238 14.09 -3.47 -3.53
N ARG A 239 14.24 -3.37 -2.21
CA ARG A 239 14.93 -2.24 -1.55
C ARG A 239 16.41 -2.15 -1.94
N ILE A 240 17.11 -3.28 -2.02
CA ILE A 240 18.51 -3.32 -2.47
C ILE A 240 18.64 -2.83 -3.92
N ARG A 241 17.74 -3.23 -4.81
CA ARG A 241 17.72 -2.77 -6.20
C ARG A 241 17.51 -1.26 -6.30
N GLU A 242 16.59 -0.68 -5.53
CA GLU A 242 16.43 0.78 -5.43
C GLU A 242 17.75 1.45 -5.02
N LEU A 243 18.41 0.93 -3.98
CA LEU A 243 19.65 1.49 -3.44
C LEU A 243 20.83 1.39 -4.41
N ALA A 244 20.95 0.30 -5.16
CA ALA A 244 21.97 0.16 -6.20
C ALA A 244 21.77 1.15 -7.36
N PHE A 245 20.53 1.39 -7.81
CA PHE A 245 20.23 2.44 -8.80
C PHE A 245 20.53 3.86 -8.29
N LEU A 246 20.33 4.12 -7.00
CA LEU A 246 20.60 5.41 -6.36
C LEU A 246 22.10 5.68 -6.12
N ASN A 247 22.92 4.63 -6.15
CA ASN A 247 24.35 4.67 -5.82
C ASN A 247 25.15 3.86 -6.86
N PRO A 248 25.34 4.37 -8.09
CA PRO A 248 25.85 3.61 -9.24
C PRO A 248 27.29 3.08 -9.11
N GLU A 249 28.02 3.53 -8.09
CA GLU A 249 29.39 3.09 -7.76
C GLU A 249 29.42 1.91 -6.76
N VAL A 250 28.25 1.44 -6.31
CA VAL A 250 28.11 0.45 -5.24
C VAL A 250 27.53 -0.85 -5.78
N THR A 251 28.22 -1.95 -5.52
CA THR A 251 27.69 -3.31 -5.74
C THR A 251 27.09 -3.82 -4.43
N ILE A 252 25.82 -4.23 -4.47
CA ILE A 252 25.15 -4.85 -3.32
C ILE A 252 24.81 -6.29 -3.66
N ALA A 253 25.37 -7.24 -2.94
CA ALA A 253 25.00 -8.65 -3.02
C ALA A 253 23.87 -8.96 -2.03
N LEU A 254 22.86 -9.70 -2.47
CA LEU A 254 21.86 -10.32 -1.60
C LEU A 254 21.94 -11.83 -1.74
N GLU A 255 21.92 -12.51 -0.61
CA GLU A 255 21.91 -13.96 -0.53
C GLU A 255 20.86 -14.45 0.48
N LYS A 256 20.17 -15.56 0.17
CA LYS A 256 19.38 -16.34 1.12
C LYS A 256 19.94 -17.75 1.18
N GLU A 257 20.44 -18.12 2.35
CA GLU A 257 20.88 -19.49 2.62
C GLU A 257 19.66 -20.41 2.78
N ASP A 258 19.81 -21.64 2.28
CA ASP A 258 18.89 -22.75 2.50
C ASP A 258 19.75 -23.98 2.84
N ALA A 259 19.18 -24.95 3.55
CA ALA A 259 19.85 -26.23 3.81
C ALA A 259 20.02 -27.06 2.53
N ASP A 260 19.20 -26.80 1.51
CA ASP A 260 19.31 -27.33 0.16
C ASP A 260 20.10 -26.35 -0.75
N PRO A 261 21.31 -26.70 -1.22
CA PRO A 261 22.11 -25.83 -2.07
C PRO A 261 21.42 -25.41 -3.38
N GLU A 262 20.48 -26.19 -3.92
CA GLU A 262 19.73 -25.83 -5.13
C GLU A 262 18.67 -24.75 -4.87
N LYS A 263 18.30 -24.51 -3.61
CA LYS A 263 17.37 -23.46 -3.18
C LYS A 263 18.04 -22.17 -2.72
N ARG A 264 19.37 -22.15 -2.60
CA ARG A 264 20.13 -20.94 -2.23
C ARG A 264 19.90 -19.87 -3.29
N LEU A 265 19.40 -18.70 -2.86
CA LEU A 265 19.20 -17.56 -3.75
C LEU A 265 20.39 -16.62 -3.63
N HIS A 266 20.92 -16.17 -4.75
CA HIS A 266 22.01 -15.21 -4.80
C HIS A 266 21.83 -14.24 -5.97
N ASN A 267 21.93 -12.93 -5.70
CA ASN A 267 21.86 -11.88 -6.70
C ASN A 267 22.81 -10.74 -6.34
N GLU A 268 23.65 -10.32 -7.28
CA GLU A 268 24.39 -9.05 -7.18
C GLU A 268 23.67 -7.94 -7.96
N TYR A 269 23.61 -6.75 -7.37
CA TYR A 269 22.98 -5.55 -7.92
C TYR A 269 24.02 -4.45 -8.07
N SER A 270 24.27 -4.03 -9.32
CA SER A 270 25.20 -2.95 -9.68
C SER A 270 24.70 -2.31 -10.98
N TYR A 271 24.48 -1.00 -10.99
CA TYR A 271 23.80 -0.29 -12.07
C TYR A 271 24.50 1.04 -12.38
N ALA A 272 25.52 1.00 -13.24
CA ALA A 272 26.39 2.14 -13.51
C ALA A 272 25.65 3.35 -14.11
N GLY A 273 24.60 3.13 -14.90
CA GLY A 273 23.72 4.19 -15.43
C GLY A 273 22.72 4.76 -14.42
N GLY A 274 22.71 4.29 -13.16
CA GLY A 274 21.96 4.86 -12.05
C GLY A 274 20.47 5.07 -12.34
N LEU A 275 19.98 6.30 -12.14
CA LEU A 275 18.56 6.63 -12.35
C LEU A 275 18.08 6.44 -13.80
N ILE A 276 18.97 6.56 -14.80
CA ILE A 276 18.62 6.34 -16.20
C ILE A 276 18.27 4.86 -16.43
N GLU A 277 19.08 3.94 -15.90
CA GLU A 277 18.77 2.52 -15.92
C GLU A 277 17.54 2.19 -15.07
N TYR A 278 17.33 2.88 -13.96
CA TYR A 278 16.16 2.68 -13.12
C TYR A 278 14.85 3.01 -13.84
N VAL A 279 14.80 4.14 -14.55
CA VAL A 279 13.62 4.51 -15.38
C VAL A 279 13.43 3.51 -16.53
N LYS A 280 14.51 3.05 -17.19
CA LYS A 280 14.42 1.97 -18.18
C LYS A 280 13.82 0.69 -17.59
N TRP A 281 14.25 0.29 -16.39
CA TRP A 281 13.73 -0.88 -15.68
C TRP A 281 12.25 -0.72 -15.26
N LEU A 282 11.85 0.48 -14.82
CA LEU A 282 10.46 0.82 -14.49
C LEU A 282 9.52 0.89 -15.72
N ASN A 283 10.10 0.99 -16.93
CA ASN A 283 9.39 1.12 -18.20
C ASN A 283 9.60 -0.07 -19.15
N ALA A 284 10.23 -1.15 -18.70
CA ALA A 284 10.57 -2.31 -19.54
C ALA A 284 9.35 -2.96 -20.23
N ASP A 285 8.16 -2.84 -19.63
CA ASP A 285 6.88 -3.35 -20.14
C ASP A 285 6.04 -2.33 -20.93
N LYS A 286 6.53 -1.09 -21.07
CA LYS A 286 5.81 0.04 -21.67
C LYS A 286 6.42 0.43 -23.00
N LYS A 287 5.68 1.13 -23.86
CA LYS A 287 6.20 1.68 -25.11
C LYS A 287 6.65 3.14 -24.91
N PRO A 288 7.96 3.42 -24.75
CA PRO A 288 8.46 4.78 -24.60
C PRO A 288 8.19 5.63 -25.84
N LEU A 289 8.03 6.94 -25.65
CA LEU A 289 7.99 7.93 -26.72
C LEU A 289 9.42 8.31 -27.17
N HIS A 290 10.31 8.51 -26.21
CA HIS A 290 11.68 8.99 -26.43
C HIS A 290 12.66 8.29 -25.48
N ASP A 291 13.96 8.46 -25.70
CA ASP A 291 15.00 7.97 -24.77
C ASP A 291 14.89 8.62 -23.38
N VAL A 292 15.33 7.92 -22.34
CA VAL A 292 15.28 8.43 -20.97
C VAL A 292 16.09 9.72 -20.85
N LEU A 293 15.41 10.80 -20.47
CA LEU A 293 16.02 12.10 -20.20
C LEU A 293 16.53 12.09 -18.77
N GLY A 294 17.72 12.63 -18.52
CA GLY A 294 18.23 12.70 -17.16
C GLY A 294 19.46 13.57 -17.01
N PHE A 295 19.61 14.13 -15.82
CA PHE A 295 20.73 15.00 -15.47
C PHE A 295 21.09 14.87 -13.99
N ARG A 296 22.36 15.14 -13.69
CA ARG A 296 22.87 15.33 -12.33
C ARG A 296 23.45 16.74 -12.23
N LYS A 297 23.00 17.54 -11.26
CA LYS A 297 23.43 18.93 -11.06
C LYS A 297 23.56 19.22 -9.57
N GLU A 298 24.58 19.98 -9.18
CA GLU A 298 24.66 20.57 -7.83
C GLU A 298 24.18 22.02 -7.89
N ALA A 299 23.22 22.37 -7.04
CA ALA A 299 22.63 23.71 -6.94
C ALA A 299 22.36 24.04 -5.47
N ASP A 300 22.77 25.23 -5.00
CA ASP A 300 22.64 25.68 -3.61
C ASP A 300 23.18 24.66 -2.56
N GLY A 301 24.20 23.87 -2.92
CA GLY A 301 24.77 22.82 -2.07
C GLY A 301 23.94 21.53 -1.95
N ILE A 302 22.92 21.39 -2.81
CA ILE A 302 22.08 20.20 -2.96
C ILE A 302 22.46 19.52 -4.28
N LEU A 303 22.85 18.25 -4.24
CA LEU A 303 23.04 17.47 -5.46
C LEU A 303 21.70 16.83 -5.85
N ILE A 304 21.24 17.18 -7.05
CA ILE A 304 19.97 16.77 -7.66
C ILE A 304 20.32 15.79 -8.78
N ASP A 305 19.70 14.61 -8.76
CA ASP A 305 19.78 13.59 -9.81
C ASP A 305 18.34 13.25 -10.23
N VAL A 306 18.04 13.39 -11.52
CA VAL A 306 16.69 13.18 -12.07
C VAL A 306 16.80 12.36 -13.34
N ALA A 307 15.95 11.35 -13.47
CA ALA A 307 15.69 10.68 -14.74
C ALA A 307 14.18 10.58 -15.00
N LEU A 308 13.76 10.75 -16.24
CA LEU A 308 12.35 10.78 -16.62
C LEU A 308 12.11 10.33 -18.08
N GLN A 309 10.94 9.74 -18.32
CA GLN A 309 10.52 9.25 -19.63
C GLN A 309 9.00 9.15 -19.71
N TRP A 310 8.41 9.61 -20.81
CA TRP A 310 6.99 9.39 -21.12
C TRP A 310 6.80 8.14 -21.97
N CYS A 311 5.74 7.37 -21.68
CA CYS A 311 5.32 6.20 -22.46
C CYS A 311 3.95 6.42 -23.10
N SER A 312 3.81 6.00 -24.35
CA SER A 312 2.59 6.19 -25.16
C SER A 312 1.36 5.51 -24.56
N ASP A 313 1.54 4.28 -24.06
CA ASP A 313 0.56 3.32 -23.60
C ASP A 313 0.27 3.34 -22.09
N ALA A 314 0.96 4.21 -21.34
CA ALA A 314 0.72 4.45 -19.92
C ALA A 314 -0.28 5.62 -19.72
N TYR A 315 -1.26 5.43 -18.82
CA TYR A 315 -2.32 6.41 -18.51
C TYR A 315 -2.25 6.97 -17.08
N SER A 316 -1.24 6.59 -16.32
CA SER A 316 -0.95 7.09 -14.98
C SER A 316 0.48 7.62 -14.90
N ASP A 317 0.76 8.51 -13.95
CA ASP A 317 2.11 8.95 -13.63
C ASP A 317 2.77 8.05 -12.57
N THR A 318 4.08 7.88 -12.66
CA THR A 318 4.90 7.17 -11.68
C THR A 318 6.03 8.10 -11.25
N LEU A 319 5.84 8.82 -10.13
CA LEU A 319 6.87 9.68 -9.54
C LEU A 319 7.44 9.03 -8.29
N LEU A 320 8.73 8.70 -8.31
CA LEU A 320 9.46 8.18 -7.16
C LEU A 320 10.46 9.24 -6.67
N GLY A 321 10.34 9.63 -5.41
CA GLY A 321 11.25 10.59 -4.76
C GLY A 321 12.11 9.93 -3.70
N TYR A 322 13.36 10.37 -3.66
CA TYR A 322 14.35 9.95 -2.70
C TYR A 322 15.10 11.18 -2.14
N ALA A 323 15.31 11.19 -0.83
CA ALA A 323 16.17 12.15 -0.15
C ALA A 323 17.24 11.37 0.63
N ASN A 324 18.52 11.55 0.28
CA ASN A 324 19.65 10.81 0.86
C ASN A 324 19.44 9.28 0.83
N SER A 325 19.06 8.73 -0.32
CA SER A 325 18.67 7.31 -0.52
C SER A 325 17.44 6.80 0.25
N ILE A 326 16.78 7.64 1.06
CA ILE A 326 15.53 7.30 1.75
C ILE A 326 14.35 7.65 0.85
N ARG A 327 13.43 6.69 0.68
CA ARG A 327 12.27 6.83 -0.21
C ARG A 327 11.16 7.66 0.46
N THR A 328 10.80 8.79 -0.15
CA THR A 328 9.78 9.69 0.39
C THR A 328 8.40 9.34 -0.18
N VAL A 329 7.78 8.31 0.39
CA VAL A 329 6.50 7.75 -0.09
C VAL A 329 5.33 8.73 -0.06
N ASP A 330 5.32 9.68 0.87
CA ASP A 330 4.26 10.69 1.04
C ASP A 330 4.55 12.00 0.27
N GLY A 331 5.62 12.01 -0.54
CA GLY A 331 6.03 13.12 -1.38
C GLY A 331 7.02 14.08 -0.73
N GLY A 332 6.84 15.39 -0.94
CA GLY A 332 7.66 16.43 -0.33
C GLY A 332 8.20 17.44 -1.34
N THR A 333 8.97 18.40 -0.82
CA THR A 333 9.37 19.63 -1.53
C THR A 333 10.07 19.41 -2.86
N HIS A 334 10.96 18.42 -2.94
CA HIS A 334 11.58 17.95 -4.19
C HIS A 334 10.57 17.47 -5.26
N ILE A 335 9.66 16.54 -4.92
CA ILE A 335 8.62 16.05 -5.84
C ILE A 335 7.67 17.20 -6.26
N ASP A 336 7.32 18.10 -5.34
CA ASP A 336 6.46 19.24 -5.65
C ASP A 336 7.16 20.27 -6.55
N GLY A 337 8.50 20.35 -6.47
CA GLY A 337 9.35 21.05 -7.44
C GLY A 337 9.26 20.43 -8.85
N VAL A 338 9.42 19.10 -8.97
CA VAL A 338 9.26 18.36 -10.24
C VAL A 338 7.88 18.65 -10.86
N LYS A 339 6.80 18.47 -10.08
CA LYS A 339 5.42 18.66 -10.57
C LYS A 339 5.16 20.09 -11.06
N ALA A 340 5.64 21.09 -10.32
CA ALA A 340 5.49 22.49 -10.69
C ALA A 340 6.28 22.83 -11.97
N SER A 341 7.55 22.41 -12.03
CA SER A 341 8.47 22.70 -13.13
C SER A 341 8.01 22.10 -14.45
N LEU A 342 7.63 20.81 -14.45
CA LEU A 342 7.08 20.12 -15.62
C LEU A 342 5.85 20.85 -16.17
N THR A 343 4.90 21.17 -15.29
CA THR A 343 3.65 21.84 -15.68
C THR A 343 3.92 23.22 -16.26
N ARG A 344 4.82 24.02 -15.65
CA ARG A 344 5.17 25.37 -16.11
C ARG A 344 5.94 25.32 -17.44
N THR A 345 6.96 24.48 -17.52
CA THR A 345 7.87 24.40 -18.68
C THR A 345 7.13 23.92 -19.93
N LEU A 346 6.37 22.83 -19.84
CA LEU A 346 5.66 22.29 -21.00
C LEU A 346 4.50 23.19 -21.46
N ASN A 347 3.78 23.90 -20.57
CA ASN A 347 2.82 24.93 -21.00
C ASN A 347 3.50 26.13 -21.68
N ASN A 348 4.70 26.53 -21.26
CA ASN A 348 5.44 27.62 -21.89
C ASN A 348 5.94 27.20 -23.29
N LEU A 349 6.50 26.00 -23.43
CA LEU A 349 6.94 25.46 -24.72
C LEU A 349 5.75 25.26 -25.68
N ALA A 350 4.61 24.74 -25.21
CA ALA A 350 3.40 24.55 -26.04
C ALA A 350 2.83 25.87 -26.61
N LYS A 351 2.99 26.98 -25.88
CA LYS A 351 2.65 28.33 -26.37
C LYS A 351 3.66 28.82 -27.40
N LYS A 352 4.97 28.63 -27.17
CA LYS A 352 6.03 28.97 -28.13
C LYS A 352 5.86 28.21 -29.46
N SER A 353 5.58 26.91 -29.41
CA SER A 353 5.40 26.06 -30.60
C SER A 353 4.08 26.29 -31.34
N LYS A 354 3.17 27.11 -30.81
CA LYS A 354 1.82 27.41 -31.34
C LYS A 354 0.90 26.19 -31.46
N VAL A 355 1.29 25.05 -30.89
CA VAL A 355 0.47 23.82 -30.79
C VAL A 355 -0.77 24.06 -29.94
N ILE A 356 -0.68 24.96 -28.94
CA ILE A 356 -1.79 25.46 -28.13
C ILE A 356 -1.91 26.98 -28.38
N LYS A 357 -3.10 27.46 -28.76
CA LYS A 357 -3.35 28.90 -28.94
C LYS A 357 -3.54 29.56 -27.57
N GLU A 358 -3.27 30.86 -27.46
CA GLU A 358 -3.42 31.61 -26.20
C GLU A 358 -4.84 31.61 -25.60
N LYS A 359 -5.86 31.28 -26.41
CA LYS A 359 -7.26 31.16 -26.00
C LYS A 359 -7.71 29.72 -25.68
N ASP A 360 -6.84 28.73 -25.90
CA ASP A 360 -7.13 27.33 -25.60
C ASP A 360 -6.94 27.02 -24.11
N ILE A 361 -7.51 25.91 -23.65
CA ILE A 361 -7.43 25.47 -22.26
C ILE A 361 -5.99 25.05 -21.94
N SER A 362 -5.40 25.63 -20.88
CA SER A 362 -4.06 25.26 -20.41
C SER A 362 -4.00 23.81 -19.94
N LEU A 363 -2.85 23.15 -20.16
CA LEU A 363 -2.65 21.79 -19.67
C LEU A 363 -2.49 21.82 -18.14
N SER A 364 -3.32 21.05 -17.43
CA SER A 364 -3.13 20.83 -15.99
C SER A 364 -1.89 19.97 -15.76
N GLY A 365 -1.37 19.99 -14.53
CA GLY A 365 -0.23 19.13 -14.18
C GLY A 365 -0.54 17.63 -14.32
N GLU A 366 -1.79 17.21 -14.21
CA GLU A 366 -2.20 15.82 -14.44
C GLU A 366 -2.09 15.45 -15.91
N HIS A 367 -2.59 16.31 -16.82
CA HIS A 367 -2.49 16.07 -18.27
C HIS A 367 -1.03 16.02 -18.75
N VAL A 368 -0.17 16.86 -18.18
CA VAL A 368 1.27 16.92 -18.49
C VAL A 368 2.02 15.66 -18.03
N ARG A 369 1.61 15.06 -16.91
CA ARG A 369 2.27 13.89 -16.33
C ARG A 369 1.66 12.55 -16.78
N GLU A 370 0.55 12.54 -17.52
CA GLU A 370 -0.03 11.27 -17.99
C GLU A 370 1.03 10.40 -18.71
N GLY A 371 1.25 9.18 -18.23
CA GLY A 371 2.25 8.24 -18.76
C GLY A 371 3.71 8.61 -18.50
N LEU A 372 3.99 9.63 -17.68
CA LEU A 372 5.33 9.96 -17.19
C LEU A 372 5.79 8.94 -16.14
N THR A 373 6.99 8.41 -16.31
CA THR A 373 7.76 7.80 -15.22
C THR A 373 8.96 8.69 -14.92
N CYS A 374 9.10 9.11 -13.67
CA CYS A 374 10.15 10.03 -13.21
C CYS A 374 10.69 9.55 -11.86
N VAL A 375 12.02 9.49 -11.75
CA VAL A 375 12.73 9.27 -10.50
C VAL A 375 13.55 10.50 -10.18
N ILE A 376 13.41 11.02 -8.96
CA ILE A 376 14.23 12.12 -8.43
C ILE A 376 14.94 11.67 -7.16
N SER A 377 16.25 11.89 -7.09
CA SER A 377 17.07 11.73 -5.89
C SER A 377 17.71 13.07 -5.56
N VAL A 378 17.48 13.56 -4.33
CA VAL A 378 18.16 14.73 -3.80
C VAL A 378 19.10 14.33 -2.66
N LYS A 379 20.32 14.87 -2.69
CA LYS A 379 21.33 14.74 -1.65
C LYS A 379 21.42 16.07 -0.91
N VAL A 380 20.77 16.12 0.25
CA VAL A 380 20.59 17.30 1.10
C VAL A 380 21.42 17.15 2.37
N ARG A 381 22.16 18.20 2.73
CA ARG A 381 23.07 18.17 3.88
C ARG A 381 22.34 18.06 5.23
N ASN A 382 21.29 18.86 5.40
CA ASN A 382 20.43 18.89 6.59
C ASN A 382 18.97 18.64 6.14
N PRO A 383 18.58 17.39 5.86
CA PRO A 383 17.19 17.08 5.50
C PRO A 383 16.28 17.25 6.72
N GLU A 384 15.15 17.90 6.52
CA GLU A 384 14.05 17.99 7.46
C GLU A 384 12.89 17.14 6.93
N PHE A 385 12.45 16.17 7.72
CA PHE A 385 11.34 15.29 7.36
C PHE A 385 10.11 15.56 8.22
N GLU A 386 8.93 15.41 7.63
CA GLU A 386 7.66 15.42 8.37
C GLU A 386 7.53 14.13 9.20
N GLY A 387 8.01 14.18 10.45
CA GLY A 387 7.92 13.07 11.40
C GLY A 387 9.01 12.00 11.30
N GLN A 388 9.03 11.09 12.28
CA GLN A 388 10.10 10.11 12.49
C GLN A 388 10.26 9.10 11.34
N THR A 389 9.18 8.78 10.63
CA THR A 389 9.16 7.79 9.55
C THR A 389 9.84 8.24 8.26
N LYS A 390 10.30 9.51 8.18
CA LYS A 390 11.03 10.10 7.04
C LYS A 390 10.29 9.97 5.70
N THR A 391 8.97 9.93 5.71
CA THR A 391 8.16 9.63 4.53
C THR A 391 7.96 10.83 3.60
N ARG A 392 8.20 12.06 4.09
CA ARG A 392 8.01 13.31 3.34
C ARG A 392 9.08 14.35 3.68
N LEU A 393 9.68 14.94 2.65
CA LEU A 393 10.73 15.99 2.78
C LEU A 393 10.11 17.39 2.89
N GLY A 394 10.53 18.15 3.91
CA GLY A 394 10.00 19.48 4.25
C GLY A 394 10.82 20.69 3.80
N ASN A 395 12.12 20.53 3.50
CA ASN A 395 13.05 21.62 3.12
C ASN A 395 12.53 22.52 1.98
N PRO A 396 12.13 23.79 2.22
CA PRO A 396 11.57 24.66 1.18
C PRO A 396 12.57 25.04 0.08
N GLU A 397 13.84 25.17 0.40
CA GLU A 397 14.95 25.49 -0.51
C GLU A 397 15.13 24.41 -1.59
N VAL A 398 14.94 23.14 -1.23
CA VAL A 398 15.03 22.00 -2.17
C VAL A 398 13.99 22.12 -3.27
N ARG A 399 12.77 22.60 -2.96
CA ARG A 399 11.73 22.83 -3.99
C ARG A 399 12.21 23.80 -5.05
N LYS A 400 12.84 24.90 -4.65
CA LYS A 400 13.31 25.95 -5.57
C LYS A 400 14.47 25.44 -6.42
N ALA A 401 15.47 24.80 -5.82
CA ALA A 401 16.63 24.26 -6.52
C ALA A 401 16.23 23.21 -7.58
N VAL A 402 15.29 22.32 -7.24
CA VAL A 402 14.73 21.32 -8.16
C VAL A 402 13.87 21.96 -9.26
N ASP A 403 12.98 22.89 -8.91
CA ASP A 403 12.09 23.57 -9.87
C ASP A 403 12.88 24.31 -10.95
N GLN A 404 13.96 25.01 -10.56
CA GLN A 404 14.86 25.70 -11.48
C GLN A 404 15.69 24.73 -12.33
N SER A 405 16.33 23.73 -11.71
CA SER A 405 17.22 22.80 -12.44
C SER A 405 16.48 21.99 -13.51
N ILE A 406 15.25 21.55 -13.23
CA ILE A 406 14.41 20.84 -14.18
C ILE A 406 13.93 21.76 -15.31
N GLN A 407 13.59 23.02 -15.01
CA GLN A 407 13.17 23.97 -16.04
C GLN A 407 14.31 24.27 -17.00
N GLU A 408 15.52 24.52 -16.50
CA GLU A 408 16.71 24.79 -17.33
C GLU A 408 16.98 23.61 -18.28
N TYR A 409 17.15 22.40 -17.73
CA TYR A 409 17.45 21.21 -18.51
C TYR A 409 16.36 20.85 -19.54
N LEU A 410 15.08 20.85 -19.14
CA LEU A 410 13.99 20.51 -20.07
C LEU A 410 13.76 21.58 -21.14
N THR A 411 14.00 22.86 -20.84
CA THR A 411 13.91 23.91 -21.86
C THR A 411 15.00 23.72 -22.91
N GLU A 412 16.26 23.52 -22.47
CA GLU A 412 17.40 23.29 -23.35
C GLU A 412 17.20 22.04 -24.22
N TYR A 413 16.83 20.90 -23.61
CA TYR A 413 16.64 19.65 -24.34
C TYR A 413 15.48 19.72 -25.34
N LEU A 414 14.30 20.22 -24.93
CA LEU A 414 13.10 20.22 -25.79
C LEU A 414 13.12 21.31 -26.86
N GLU A 415 13.93 22.37 -26.72
CA GLU A 415 14.18 23.32 -27.82
C GLU A 415 15.15 22.76 -28.87
N LEU A 416 16.01 21.80 -28.50
CA LEU A 416 16.87 21.05 -29.44
C LEU A 416 16.19 19.83 -30.07
N HIS A 417 15.19 19.25 -29.39
CA HIS A 417 14.44 18.06 -29.80
C HIS A 417 12.94 18.34 -29.97
N PRO A 418 12.53 19.07 -31.03
CA PRO A 418 11.14 19.47 -31.25
C PRO A 418 10.20 18.29 -31.56
N ASP A 419 10.73 17.20 -32.11
CA ASP A 419 10.05 15.94 -32.34
C ASP A 419 9.58 15.29 -31.02
N VAL A 420 10.48 15.22 -30.03
CA VAL A 420 10.18 14.72 -28.68
C VAL A 420 9.16 15.63 -27.98
N LEU A 421 9.30 16.96 -28.14
CA LEU A 421 8.35 17.93 -27.61
C LEU A 421 6.94 17.72 -28.19
N ASP A 422 6.82 17.57 -29.52
CA ASP A 422 5.53 17.39 -30.18
C ASP A 422 4.85 16.07 -29.78
N GLU A 423 5.59 14.98 -29.57
CA GLU A 423 5.03 13.73 -29.04
C GLU A 423 4.49 13.87 -27.60
N ILE A 424 5.26 14.50 -26.71
CA ILE A 424 4.84 14.75 -25.31
C ILE A 424 3.61 15.67 -25.27
N LEU A 425 3.60 16.74 -26.07
CA LEU A 425 2.46 17.66 -26.16
C LEU A 425 1.23 17.00 -26.77
N SER A 426 1.39 16.19 -27.82
CA SER A 426 0.31 15.40 -28.42
C SER A 426 -0.33 14.46 -27.40
N LYS A 427 0.48 13.74 -26.61
CA LYS A 427 -0.01 12.89 -25.52
C LYS A 427 -0.77 13.72 -24.46
N SER A 428 -0.18 14.81 -23.98
CA SER A 428 -0.81 15.70 -22.98
C SER A 428 -2.12 16.32 -23.46
N LEU A 429 -2.21 16.65 -24.76
CA LEU A 429 -3.45 17.14 -25.38
C LEU A 429 -4.51 16.04 -25.52
N ASN A 430 -4.11 14.80 -25.75
CA ASN A 430 -5.04 13.67 -25.78
C ASN A 430 -5.54 13.34 -24.37
N ALA A 431 -4.69 13.44 -23.33
CA ALA A 431 -5.07 13.39 -21.92
C ALA A 431 -6.12 14.47 -21.58
N LEU A 432 -5.87 15.74 -21.97
CA LEU A 432 -6.83 16.84 -21.80
C LEU A 432 -8.17 16.55 -22.51
N LYS A 433 -8.14 16.08 -23.76
CA LYS A 433 -9.36 15.71 -24.52
C LYS A 433 -10.12 14.57 -23.83
N ALA A 434 -9.42 13.56 -23.31
CA ALA A 434 -10.01 12.46 -22.55
C ALA A 434 -10.63 12.97 -21.25
N ALA A 435 -9.93 13.78 -20.46
CA ALA A 435 -10.44 14.39 -19.23
C ALA A 435 -11.70 15.25 -19.47
N LEU A 436 -11.72 16.06 -20.54
CA LEU A 436 -12.90 16.83 -20.95
C LEU A 436 -14.06 15.94 -21.42
N ALA A 437 -13.78 14.86 -22.15
CA ALA A 437 -14.79 13.88 -22.54
C ALA A 437 -15.36 13.12 -21.33
N ALA A 438 -14.51 12.73 -20.38
CA ALA A 438 -14.89 12.11 -19.12
C ALA A 438 -15.73 13.07 -18.26
N LYS A 439 -15.36 14.36 -18.20
CA LYS A 439 -16.17 15.39 -17.51
C LYS A 439 -17.57 15.51 -18.14
N ARG A 440 -17.67 15.62 -19.47
CA ARG A 440 -18.97 15.65 -20.17
C ARG A 440 -19.78 14.37 -19.95
N ALA A 441 -19.12 13.21 -19.93
CA ALA A 441 -19.79 11.94 -19.65
C ALA A 441 -20.30 11.86 -18.20
N ARG A 442 -19.52 12.32 -17.22
CA ARG A 442 -19.93 12.49 -15.82
C ARG A 442 -21.12 13.44 -15.69
N GLU A 443 -21.11 14.57 -16.40
CA GLU A 443 -22.22 15.52 -16.44
C GLU A 443 -23.50 14.90 -17.04
N LEU A 444 -23.38 14.13 -18.13
CA LEU A 444 -24.50 13.38 -18.72
C LEU A 444 -25.06 12.31 -17.78
N VAL A 445 -24.20 11.56 -17.08
CA VAL A 445 -24.62 10.58 -16.05
C VAL A 445 -25.33 11.29 -14.89
N ARG A 446 -24.81 12.44 -14.44
CA ARG A 446 -25.42 13.25 -13.37
C ARG A 446 -26.78 13.83 -13.79
N GLN A 447 -26.92 14.30 -15.04
CA GLN A 447 -28.21 14.76 -15.59
C GLN A 447 -29.23 13.60 -15.66
N LYS A 448 -28.82 12.42 -16.13
CA LYS A 448 -29.67 11.22 -16.12
C LYS A 448 -30.08 10.76 -14.71
N SER A 449 -29.20 10.93 -13.72
CA SER A 449 -29.47 10.59 -12.32
C SER A 449 -30.47 11.56 -11.66
N VAL A 450 -30.45 12.85 -12.01
CA VAL A 450 -31.40 13.86 -11.50
C VAL A 450 -32.81 13.66 -12.08
N LEU A 451 -32.94 13.16 -13.32
CA LEU A 451 -34.19 12.76 -13.95
C LEU A 451 -34.67 11.39 -13.42
N LYS A 452 -35.27 11.42 -12.22
CA LYS A 452 -35.69 10.26 -11.37
C LYS A 452 -36.60 9.17 -11.99
N SER A 453 -36.86 9.12 -13.30
CA SER A 453 -37.94 8.28 -13.85
C SER A 453 -37.79 7.64 -15.25
N SER A 454 -36.64 7.68 -15.96
CA SER A 454 -36.62 7.20 -17.37
C SER A 454 -35.38 6.48 -17.93
N SER A 455 -34.34 6.16 -17.15
CA SER A 455 -33.22 5.36 -17.70
C SER A 455 -32.46 4.55 -16.65
N LEU A 456 -33.16 3.65 -15.96
CA LEU A 456 -32.50 2.44 -15.45
C LEU A 456 -31.96 1.63 -16.64
N PRO A 457 -30.83 0.91 -16.51
CA PRO A 457 -30.31 0.05 -17.57
C PRO A 457 -31.39 -0.92 -18.07
N GLY A 458 -31.63 -1.02 -19.37
CA GLY A 458 -32.70 -1.89 -19.93
C GLY A 458 -32.53 -3.38 -19.62
N LYS A 459 -31.33 -3.79 -19.18
CA LYS A 459 -31.00 -5.15 -18.71
C LYS A 459 -31.30 -5.37 -17.22
N LEU A 460 -31.35 -4.31 -16.41
CA LEU A 460 -31.56 -4.42 -14.97
C LEU A 460 -32.98 -4.89 -14.68
N ALA A 461 -33.11 -6.12 -14.17
CA ALA A 461 -34.34 -6.57 -13.56
C ALA A 461 -34.36 -6.03 -12.12
N ASP A 462 -35.10 -4.96 -11.87
CA ASP A 462 -35.14 -4.33 -10.55
C ASP A 462 -35.98 -5.12 -9.52
N CYS A 463 -35.89 -4.76 -8.25
CA CYS A 463 -36.79 -5.20 -7.18
C CYS A 463 -37.88 -4.16 -6.88
N SER A 464 -38.94 -4.54 -6.16
CA SER A 464 -40.01 -3.61 -5.78
C SER A 464 -39.76 -2.85 -4.48
N ASN A 465 -38.88 -3.33 -3.61
CA ASN A 465 -38.47 -2.63 -2.40
C ASN A 465 -37.58 -1.44 -2.75
N THR A 466 -37.76 -0.35 -2.02
CA THR A 466 -37.00 0.90 -2.18
C THR A 466 -36.06 1.16 -1.00
N ASN A 467 -36.11 0.35 0.06
CA ASN A 467 -35.16 0.39 1.17
C ASN A 467 -33.82 -0.26 0.77
N PRO A 468 -32.71 0.50 0.64
CA PRO A 468 -31.43 -0.08 0.22
C PRO A 468 -30.86 -1.10 1.20
N ALA A 469 -31.20 -1.01 2.50
CA ALA A 469 -30.68 -1.92 3.53
C ALA A 469 -31.23 -3.35 3.43
N GLU A 470 -32.46 -3.49 2.94
CA GLU A 470 -33.11 -4.78 2.70
C GLU A 470 -32.90 -5.27 1.26
N SER A 471 -32.59 -4.36 0.33
CA SER A 471 -32.49 -4.64 -1.09
C SER A 471 -31.08 -5.11 -1.48
N GLU A 472 -31.02 -6.10 -2.36
CA GLU A 472 -29.79 -6.72 -2.82
C GLU A 472 -29.80 -6.91 -4.34
N ILE A 473 -28.62 -6.99 -4.94
CA ILE A 473 -28.46 -7.13 -6.39
C ILE A 473 -27.48 -8.25 -6.73
N PHE A 474 -27.89 -9.14 -7.62
CA PHE A 474 -27.05 -10.18 -8.20
C PHE A 474 -26.49 -9.69 -9.53
N ILE A 475 -25.17 -9.55 -9.61
CA ILE A 475 -24.43 -9.30 -10.86
C ILE A 475 -24.04 -10.66 -11.42
N VAL A 476 -24.60 -11.01 -12.58
CA VAL A 476 -24.54 -12.36 -13.14
C VAL A 476 -23.90 -12.41 -14.52
N GLU A 477 -23.26 -13.53 -14.80
CA GLU A 477 -22.57 -13.79 -16.06
C GLU A 477 -23.54 -14.20 -17.17
N GLY A 478 -23.68 -13.34 -18.17
CA GLY A 478 -24.50 -13.62 -19.35
C GLY A 478 -26.01 -13.51 -19.15
N ASP A 479 -26.71 -13.40 -20.27
CA ASP A 479 -28.19 -13.35 -20.29
C ASP A 479 -28.83 -14.71 -19.90
N SER A 480 -28.08 -15.83 -19.96
CA SER A 480 -28.56 -17.17 -19.61
C SER A 480 -28.74 -17.34 -18.09
N ALA A 481 -27.66 -17.14 -17.31
CA ALA A 481 -27.75 -17.12 -15.84
C ALA A 481 -28.65 -15.97 -15.35
N GLY A 482 -28.64 -14.82 -16.05
CA GLY A 482 -29.61 -13.74 -15.85
C GLY A 482 -31.06 -14.17 -16.02
N GLY A 483 -31.36 -15.03 -17.00
CA GLY A 483 -32.68 -15.61 -17.21
C GLY A 483 -33.14 -16.48 -16.04
N SER A 484 -32.30 -17.42 -15.58
CA SER A 484 -32.61 -18.30 -14.45
C SER A 484 -32.71 -17.52 -13.13
N ALA A 485 -31.77 -16.60 -12.86
CA ALA A 485 -31.80 -15.76 -11.66
C ALA A 485 -33.03 -14.84 -11.63
N LYS A 486 -33.40 -14.22 -12.77
CA LYS A 486 -34.60 -13.36 -12.87
C LYS A 486 -35.90 -14.12 -12.60
N GLN A 487 -35.95 -15.43 -12.91
CA GLN A 487 -37.10 -16.29 -12.65
C GLN A 487 -37.14 -16.85 -11.23
N GLY A 488 -35.98 -17.22 -10.66
CA GLY A 488 -35.88 -17.84 -9.34
C GLY A 488 -35.91 -16.86 -8.16
N ARG A 489 -35.52 -15.60 -8.37
CA ARG A 489 -35.41 -14.58 -7.32
C ARG A 489 -36.73 -14.23 -6.63
N ASP A 490 -36.62 -13.71 -5.41
CA ASP A 490 -37.70 -12.93 -4.80
C ASP A 490 -37.65 -11.47 -5.31
N ARG A 491 -38.51 -11.18 -6.28
CA ARG A 491 -38.72 -9.84 -6.86
C ARG A 491 -39.01 -8.73 -5.84
N ARG A 492 -39.37 -9.06 -4.59
CA ARG A 492 -39.61 -8.06 -3.54
C ARG A 492 -38.34 -7.27 -3.25
N PHE A 493 -37.21 -7.94 -3.02
CA PHE A 493 -35.97 -7.31 -2.56
C PHE A 493 -34.71 -7.66 -3.38
N GLN A 494 -34.79 -8.59 -4.34
CA GLN A 494 -33.66 -9.03 -5.14
C GLN A 494 -33.69 -8.45 -6.56
N ALA A 495 -32.71 -7.64 -6.92
CA ALA A 495 -32.43 -7.19 -8.28
C ALA A 495 -31.45 -8.14 -9.00
N VAL A 496 -31.48 -8.17 -10.33
CA VAL A 496 -30.56 -8.97 -11.16
C VAL A 496 -30.05 -8.11 -12.32
N LEU A 497 -28.73 -8.06 -12.50
CA LEU A 497 -28.05 -7.35 -13.59
C LEU A 497 -27.17 -8.33 -14.37
N PRO A 498 -27.59 -8.79 -15.56
CA PRO A 498 -26.76 -9.62 -16.43
C PRO A 498 -25.72 -8.78 -17.17
N LEU A 499 -24.49 -9.27 -17.19
CA LEU A 499 -23.36 -8.69 -17.93
C LEU A 499 -23.15 -9.44 -19.25
N ARG A 500 -22.76 -8.73 -20.31
CA ARG A 500 -22.41 -9.37 -21.60
C ARG A 500 -20.91 -9.41 -21.82
N GLY A 501 -20.35 -10.62 -21.78
CA GLY A 501 -18.93 -10.87 -22.02
C GLY A 501 -18.02 -10.29 -20.93
N LYS A 502 -16.72 -10.20 -21.25
CA LYS A 502 -15.70 -9.74 -20.31
C LYS A 502 -15.72 -8.22 -20.19
N ILE A 503 -15.75 -7.74 -18.94
CA ILE A 503 -15.77 -6.31 -18.61
C ILE A 503 -14.45 -5.64 -19.05
N LEU A 504 -14.51 -4.34 -19.38
CA LEU A 504 -13.32 -3.55 -19.67
C LEU A 504 -12.38 -3.53 -18.46
N ASN A 505 -11.13 -3.99 -18.62
CA ASN A 505 -10.10 -3.81 -17.60
C ASN A 505 -9.73 -2.31 -17.50
N ILE A 506 -10.24 -1.65 -16.46
CA ILE A 506 -10.04 -0.22 -16.24
C ILE A 506 -8.64 0.15 -15.73
N GLU A 507 -7.82 -0.82 -15.27
CA GLU A 507 -6.41 -0.58 -14.89
C GLU A 507 -5.54 -0.21 -16.10
N ARG A 508 -5.98 -0.59 -17.32
CA ARG A 508 -5.24 -0.41 -18.59
C ARG A 508 -5.88 0.60 -19.54
N LYS A 509 -6.80 1.45 -19.05
CA LYS A 509 -7.60 2.36 -19.87
C LYS A 509 -7.84 3.69 -19.16
N ASP A 510 -7.94 4.76 -19.95
CA ASP A 510 -8.30 6.09 -19.46
C ASP A 510 -9.76 6.15 -18.95
N GLU A 511 -10.07 7.16 -18.14
CA GLU A 511 -11.42 7.33 -17.57
C GLU A 511 -12.49 7.59 -18.63
N ALA A 512 -12.15 8.16 -19.79
CA ALA A 512 -13.12 8.42 -20.84
C ALA A 512 -13.54 7.12 -21.54
N ALA A 513 -12.61 6.17 -21.72
CA ALA A 513 -12.91 4.81 -22.19
C ALA A 513 -13.78 4.05 -21.19
N MET A 514 -13.51 4.17 -19.89
CA MET A 514 -14.38 3.65 -18.82
C MET A 514 -15.79 4.22 -18.92
N TYR A 515 -15.95 5.55 -18.97
CA TYR A 515 -17.27 6.20 -19.08
C TYR A 515 -17.96 6.00 -20.44
N LYS A 516 -17.27 5.57 -21.49
CA LYS A 516 -17.87 5.18 -22.79
C LYS A 516 -18.37 3.74 -22.81
N ASN A 517 -17.92 2.87 -21.90
CA ASN A 517 -18.30 1.47 -21.89
C ASN A 517 -19.72 1.29 -21.32
N GLU A 518 -20.59 0.61 -22.08
CA GLU A 518 -22.00 0.43 -21.71
C GLU A 518 -22.18 -0.40 -20.42
N GLU A 519 -21.43 -1.48 -20.24
CA GLU A 519 -21.55 -2.32 -19.03
C GLU A 519 -21.10 -1.55 -17.77
N ILE A 520 -20.03 -0.76 -17.87
CA ILE A 520 -19.59 0.11 -16.76
C ILE A 520 -20.63 1.21 -16.48
N GLN A 521 -21.21 1.85 -17.50
CA GLN A 521 -22.31 2.80 -17.30
C GLN A 521 -23.51 2.11 -16.62
N ASN A 522 -23.86 0.90 -17.03
CA ASN A 522 -24.96 0.12 -16.48
C ASN A 522 -24.72 -0.23 -15.00
N LEU A 523 -23.47 -0.58 -14.62
CA LEU A 523 -23.08 -0.80 -13.22
C LEU A 523 -23.20 0.49 -12.39
N ILE A 524 -22.63 1.60 -12.86
CA ILE A 524 -22.65 2.89 -12.13
C ILE A 524 -24.09 3.38 -11.91
N LEU A 525 -24.91 3.38 -12.97
CA LEU A 525 -26.32 3.81 -12.91
C LEU A 525 -27.21 2.82 -12.15
N GLY A 526 -27.03 1.51 -12.38
CA GLY A 526 -27.85 0.47 -11.76
C GLY A 526 -27.66 0.41 -10.25
N LEU A 527 -26.42 0.52 -9.78
CA LEU A 527 -26.08 0.47 -8.35
C LEU A 527 -26.26 1.82 -7.64
N GLY A 528 -26.14 2.95 -8.35
CA GLY A 528 -26.13 4.27 -7.75
C GLY A 528 -24.77 4.66 -7.16
N LEU A 529 -23.65 4.25 -7.79
CA LEU A 529 -22.29 4.50 -7.27
C LEU A 529 -21.88 5.99 -7.25
N GLY A 530 -22.68 6.86 -7.86
CA GLY A 530 -22.37 8.28 -8.03
C GLY A 530 -21.26 8.49 -9.06
N VAL A 531 -20.57 9.62 -8.93
CA VAL A 531 -19.47 10.03 -9.81
C VAL A 531 -18.13 9.75 -9.12
N LYS A 532 -17.20 9.11 -9.82
CA LYS A 532 -15.84 8.86 -9.32
C LYS A 532 -15.17 10.17 -8.87
N GLY A 533 -14.69 10.17 -7.62
CA GLY A 533 -14.03 11.32 -6.98
C GLY A 533 -14.96 12.28 -6.22
N GLU A 534 -16.29 12.06 -6.22
CA GLU A 534 -17.19 12.72 -5.26
C GLU A 534 -17.28 11.86 -3.97
N ASP A 535 -17.56 12.50 -2.82
CA ASP A 535 -17.68 11.80 -1.52
C ASP A 535 -18.79 10.74 -1.57
N PHE A 536 -18.41 9.49 -1.30
CA PHE A 536 -19.36 8.38 -1.28
C PHE A 536 -20.29 8.49 -0.08
N ARG A 537 -21.60 8.41 -0.33
CA ARG A 537 -22.62 8.30 0.71
C ARG A 537 -23.39 7.01 0.53
N LYS A 538 -23.37 6.16 1.55
CA LYS A 538 -24.07 4.86 1.56
C LYS A 538 -25.55 5.00 1.19
N ASP A 539 -26.21 6.05 1.67
CA ASP A 539 -27.61 6.38 1.36
C ASP A 539 -27.91 6.65 -0.13
N SER A 540 -26.88 6.88 -0.96
CA SER A 540 -27.04 7.04 -2.41
C SER A 540 -26.98 5.71 -3.17
N LEU A 541 -26.52 4.65 -2.51
CA LEU A 541 -26.47 3.29 -3.04
C LEU A 541 -27.88 2.69 -3.06
N ARG A 542 -28.23 1.98 -4.14
CA ARG A 542 -29.57 1.39 -4.30
C ARG A 542 -29.75 0.03 -3.61
N TYR A 543 -28.65 -0.67 -3.35
CA TYR A 543 -28.64 -2.01 -2.77
C TYR A 543 -27.43 -2.13 -1.82
N HIS A 544 -27.64 -2.37 -0.53
CA HIS A 544 -26.55 -2.50 0.44
C HIS A 544 -25.80 -3.84 0.33
N LYS A 545 -26.34 -4.81 -0.42
CA LYS A 545 -25.68 -6.08 -0.74
C LYS A 545 -25.52 -6.21 -2.25
N ILE A 546 -24.28 -6.13 -2.72
CA ILE A 546 -23.89 -6.32 -4.11
C ILE A 546 -23.25 -7.71 -4.19
N ILE A 547 -23.95 -8.66 -4.80
CA ILE A 547 -23.57 -10.07 -4.86
C ILE A 547 -23.04 -10.37 -6.26
N ILE A 548 -21.74 -10.66 -6.37
CA ILE A 548 -21.11 -11.15 -7.59
C ILE A 548 -21.38 -12.66 -7.67
N LEU A 549 -22.07 -13.09 -8.72
CA LEU A 549 -22.48 -14.47 -8.94
C LEU A 549 -22.07 -14.88 -10.37
N THR A 550 -20.82 -15.35 -10.48
CA THR A 550 -20.18 -15.83 -11.72
C THR A 550 -20.15 -17.36 -11.76
N ASP A 551 -19.91 -17.93 -12.93
CA ASP A 551 -19.72 -19.37 -13.04
C ASP A 551 -18.44 -19.84 -12.31
N ALA A 552 -18.40 -21.13 -11.99
CA ALA A 552 -17.31 -21.78 -11.26
C ALA A 552 -16.22 -22.29 -12.21
N ASP A 553 -15.83 -21.45 -13.18
CA ASP A 553 -14.84 -21.78 -14.20
C ASP A 553 -13.78 -20.66 -14.35
N VAL A 554 -12.91 -20.80 -15.34
CA VAL A 554 -11.83 -19.84 -15.63
C VAL A 554 -12.33 -18.47 -16.09
N ASP A 555 -13.48 -18.39 -16.76
CA ASP A 555 -14.01 -17.15 -17.30
C ASP A 555 -14.83 -16.38 -16.27
N GLY A 556 -15.60 -17.07 -15.43
CA GLY A 556 -16.22 -16.51 -14.24
C GLY A 556 -15.20 -16.03 -13.21
N ALA A 557 -14.09 -16.75 -13.02
CA ALA A 557 -12.97 -16.27 -12.20
C ALA A 557 -12.33 -14.97 -12.76
N HIS A 558 -12.20 -14.87 -14.08
CA HIS A 558 -11.69 -13.67 -14.75
C HIS A 558 -12.67 -12.49 -14.64
N ILE A 559 -13.97 -12.70 -14.87
CA ILE A 559 -15.02 -11.67 -14.72
C ILE A 559 -15.13 -11.19 -13.27
N ARG A 560 -15.07 -12.11 -12.30
CA ARG A 560 -14.99 -11.77 -10.88
C ARG A 560 -13.78 -10.88 -10.58
N THR A 561 -12.60 -11.22 -11.10
CA THR A 561 -11.39 -10.39 -10.94
C THR A 561 -11.55 -9.00 -11.55
N LEU A 562 -12.15 -8.89 -12.74
CA LEU A 562 -12.45 -7.61 -13.40
C LEU A 562 -13.45 -6.76 -12.59
N LEU A 563 -14.50 -7.36 -12.04
CA LEU A 563 -15.47 -6.69 -11.17
C LEU A 563 -14.84 -6.17 -9.88
N LEU A 564 -14.02 -6.99 -9.21
CA LEU A 564 -13.32 -6.58 -7.99
C LEU A 564 -12.34 -5.44 -8.25
N THR A 565 -11.62 -5.51 -9.38
CA THR A 565 -10.75 -4.41 -9.84
C THR A 565 -11.56 -3.14 -10.09
N PHE A 566 -12.72 -3.25 -10.76
CA PHE A 566 -13.62 -2.12 -10.99
C PHE A 566 -14.09 -1.48 -9.68
N PHE A 567 -14.64 -2.26 -8.74
CA PHE A 567 -15.11 -1.72 -7.47
C PHE A 567 -13.97 -1.10 -6.65
N PHE A 568 -12.80 -1.75 -6.59
CA PHE A 568 -11.66 -1.27 -5.81
C PHE A 568 -11.11 0.07 -6.34
N ARG A 569 -11.08 0.24 -7.67
CA ARG A 569 -10.60 1.46 -8.34
C ARG A 569 -11.64 2.57 -8.49
N TYR A 570 -12.92 2.23 -8.56
CA TYR A 570 -14.01 3.21 -8.71
C TYR A 570 -14.55 3.69 -7.37
N GLN A 571 -14.76 2.79 -6.41
CA GLN A 571 -15.36 3.11 -5.11
C GLN A 571 -14.93 2.10 -4.02
N ARG A 572 -13.69 2.24 -3.53
CA ARG A 572 -13.12 1.36 -2.49
C ARG A 572 -13.99 1.27 -1.24
N THR A 573 -14.68 2.36 -0.87
CA THR A 573 -15.55 2.45 0.31
C THR A 573 -16.64 1.38 0.36
N LEU A 574 -17.00 0.75 -0.78
CA LEU A 574 -17.93 -0.40 -0.80
C LEU A 574 -17.38 -1.64 -0.06
N PHE A 575 -16.06 -1.82 -0.02
CA PHE A 575 -15.41 -2.89 0.75
C PHE A 575 -15.30 -2.51 2.23
N ASP A 576 -14.92 -1.26 2.49
CA ASP A 576 -14.79 -0.69 3.84
C ASP A 576 -16.16 -0.75 4.58
N GLU A 577 -17.27 -0.49 3.87
CA GLU A 577 -18.67 -0.58 4.33
C GLU A 577 -19.27 -2.00 4.28
N GLY A 578 -18.52 -2.99 3.80
CA GLY A 578 -18.92 -4.40 3.72
C GLY A 578 -20.05 -4.73 2.74
N CYS A 579 -20.25 -3.92 1.69
CA CYS A 579 -21.35 -4.06 0.73
C CYS A 579 -21.09 -5.09 -0.38
N ILE A 580 -19.85 -5.53 -0.60
CA ILE A 580 -19.48 -6.48 -1.66
C ILE A 580 -19.49 -7.93 -1.13
N TYR A 581 -20.17 -8.80 -1.85
CA TYR A 581 -20.28 -10.23 -1.57
C TYR A 581 -20.00 -11.07 -2.83
N VAL A 582 -19.56 -12.31 -2.64
CA VAL A 582 -19.47 -13.33 -3.69
C VAL A 582 -20.42 -14.48 -3.33
N GLY A 583 -21.28 -14.87 -4.26
CA GLY A 583 -22.14 -16.04 -4.12
C GLY A 583 -21.37 -17.34 -4.31
N VAL A 584 -21.68 -18.36 -3.49
CA VAL A 584 -21.04 -19.68 -3.56
C VAL A 584 -22.06 -20.71 -4.06
N PRO A 585 -22.15 -20.97 -5.39
CA PRO A 585 -22.99 -22.05 -5.90
C PRO A 585 -22.51 -23.43 -5.44
N PRO A 586 -23.39 -24.44 -5.43
CA PRO A 586 -22.98 -25.83 -5.26
C PRO A 586 -22.30 -26.35 -6.53
N LEU A 587 -21.25 -27.16 -6.39
CA LEU A 587 -20.57 -27.82 -7.50
C LEU A 587 -21.26 -29.12 -7.90
N TYR A 588 -21.86 -29.81 -6.93
CA TYR A 588 -22.49 -31.11 -7.13
C TYR A 588 -23.92 -31.14 -6.60
N LYS A 589 -24.76 -31.92 -7.27
CA LYS A 589 -26.07 -32.35 -6.83
C LYS A 589 -26.10 -33.87 -6.79
N VAL A 590 -26.48 -34.43 -5.65
CA VAL A 590 -26.59 -35.87 -5.42
C VAL A 590 -28.05 -36.22 -5.20
N GLU A 591 -28.64 -36.97 -6.13
CA GLU A 591 -30.03 -37.42 -6.04
C GLU A 591 -30.11 -38.87 -5.55
N ARG A 592 -30.91 -39.09 -4.50
CA ARG A 592 -31.21 -40.41 -3.95
C ARG A 592 -32.72 -40.58 -3.81
N GLY A 593 -33.33 -41.26 -4.78
CA GLY A 593 -34.78 -41.44 -4.84
C GLY A 593 -35.51 -40.12 -5.07
N LYS A 594 -36.14 -39.57 -4.03
CA LYS A 594 -36.83 -38.26 -4.06
C LYS A 594 -36.06 -37.13 -3.35
N GLN A 595 -34.92 -37.44 -2.73
CA GLN A 595 -34.11 -36.46 -2.00
C GLN A 595 -32.96 -35.98 -2.88
N ALA A 596 -32.81 -34.66 -2.98
CA ALA A 596 -31.65 -34.02 -3.61
C ALA A 596 -30.81 -33.36 -2.51
N TYR A 597 -29.51 -33.61 -2.57
CA TYR A 597 -28.49 -32.99 -1.73
C TYR A 597 -27.57 -32.16 -2.59
N TYR A 598 -27.09 -31.02 -2.08
CA TYR A 598 -26.16 -30.15 -2.79
C TYR A 598 -24.84 -30.11 -2.01
N CYS A 599 -23.71 -30.12 -2.73
CA CYS A 599 -22.36 -30.06 -2.14
C CYS A 599 -21.55 -28.95 -2.83
N HIS A 600 -20.83 -28.16 -2.05
CA HIS A 600 -20.03 -27.03 -2.49
C HIS A 600 -18.57 -27.40 -2.78
N ASP A 601 -18.08 -28.51 -2.24
CA ASP A 601 -16.75 -29.05 -2.52
C ASP A 601 -16.74 -30.58 -2.59
N GLU A 602 -15.59 -31.17 -2.92
CA GLU A 602 -15.44 -32.62 -3.01
C GLU A 602 -15.31 -33.30 -1.63
N GLU A 603 -14.92 -32.56 -0.59
CA GLU A 603 -14.87 -33.05 0.79
C GLU A 603 -16.28 -33.34 1.32
N GLU A 604 -17.22 -32.42 1.12
CA GLU A 604 -18.65 -32.60 1.37
C GLU A 604 -19.22 -33.76 0.55
N LEU A 605 -18.84 -33.88 -0.73
CA LEU A 605 -19.27 -34.98 -1.59
C LEU A 605 -18.78 -36.34 -1.06
N LYS A 606 -17.51 -36.43 -0.63
CA LYS A 606 -16.93 -37.63 -0.01
C LYS A 606 -17.63 -37.98 1.31
N LYS A 607 -17.88 -36.98 2.18
CA LYS A 607 -18.62 -37.14 3.44
C LYS A 607 -20.05 -37.64 3.20
N LEU A 608 -20.78 -37.02 2.26
CA LEU A 608 -22.14 -37.43 1.92
C LEU A 608 -22.18 -38.85 1.36
N ARG A 609 -21.27 -39.21 0.44
CA ARG A 609 -21.12 -40.59 -0.06
C ARG A 609 -20.87 -41.58 1.09
N SER A 610 -19.99 -41.25 2.04
CA SER A 610 -19.67 -42.11 3.19
C SER A 610 -20.82 -42.27 4.19
N SER A 611 -21.79 -41.35 4.21
CA SER A 611 -23.01 -41.45 5.03
C SER A 611 -24.07 -42.38 4.43
N PHE A 612 -23.91 -42.78 3.16
CA PHE A 612 -24.83 -43.69 2.49
C PHE A 612 -24.40 -45.15 2.70
N PRO A 613 -25.36 -46.11 2.81
CA PRO A 613 -25.05 -47.54 2.82
C PRO A 613 -24.28 -47.96 1.56
N SER A 614 -23.40 -48.95 1.68
CA SER A 614 -22.52 -49.43 0.60
C SER A 614 -23.23 -49.84 -0.69
N ASN A 615 -24.52 -50.21 -0.60
CA ASN A 615 -25.37 -50.64 -1.71
C ASN A 615 -26.39 -49.56 -2.15
N ALA A 616 -26.21 -48.30 -1.73
CA ALA A 616 -27.14 -47.22 -2.08
C ALA A 616 -26.95 -46.78 -3.53
N SER A 617 -28.03 -46.83 -4.33
CA SER A 617 -28.08 -46.20 -5.64
C SER A 617 -28.33 -44.69 -5.49
N TYR A 618 -27.49 -43.87 -6.11
CA TYR A 618 -27.61 -42.42 -6.19
C TYR A 618 -27.03 -41.91 -7.50
N THR A 619 -27.56 -40.81 -8.01
CA THR A 619 -27.08 -40.12 -9.22
C THR A 619 -26.32 -38.86 -8.81
N ILE A 620 -25.18 -38.59 -9.44
CA ILE A 620 -24.41 -37.35 -9.22
C ILE A 620 -24.43 -36.53 -10.51
N GLN A 621 -24.91 -35.30 -10.41
CA GLN A 621 -24.79 -34.26 -11.42
C GLN A 621 -23.73 -33.24 -10.93
N ARG A 622 -22.72 -32.95 -11.75
CA ARG A 622 -21.82 -31.81 -11.55
C ARG A 622 -22.39 -30.62 -12.34
N PHE A 623 -22.51 -29.46 -11.73
CA PHE A 623 -22.86 -28.22 -12.44
C PHE A 623 -21.58 -27.64 -13.07
N LYS A 624 -21.65 -27.20 -14.32
CA LYS A 624 -20.56 -26.48 -15.00
C LYS A 624 -20.78 -24.98 -15.04
N GLY A 625 -22.04 -24.54 -15.07
CA GLY A 625 -22.40 -23.12 -15.04
C GLY A 625 -23.78 -22.89 -14.44
N LEU A 626 -24.03 -21.67 -13.94
CA LEU A 626 -25.28 -21.26 -13.31
C LEU A 626 -26.48 -21.34 -14.26
N GLY A 627 -26.23 -21.23 -15.56
CA GLY A 627 -27.25 -21.40 -16.61
C GLY A 627 -27.81 -22.83 -16.74
N GLU A 628 -27.11 -23.84 -16.20
CA GLU A 628 -27.60 -25.23 -16.17
C GLU A 628 -28.58 -25.50 -15.01
N MET A 629 -28.65 -24.59 -14.02
CA MET A 629 -29.51 -24.73 -12.86
C MET A 629 -30.93 -24.26 -13.17
N MET A 630 -31.92 -25.08 -12.81
CA MET A 630 -33.33 -24.67 -12.90
C MET A 630 -33.61 -23.53 -11.90
N PRO A 631 -34.52 -22.57 -12.20
CA PRO A 631 -34.76 -21.41 -11.34
C PRO A 631 -35.05 -21.73 -9.85
N LEU A 632 -35.78 -22.83 -9.59
CA LEU A 632 -36.07 -23.29 -8.23
C LEU A 632 -34.81 -23.83 -7.52
N GLN A 633 -33.95 -24.57 -8.23
CA GLN A 633 -32.69 -25.08 -7.67
C GLN A 633 -31.74 -23.93 -7.33
N LEU A 634 -31.68 -22.92 -8.22
CA LEU A 634 -30.90 -21.71 -8.00
C LEU A 634 -31.43 -20.92 -6.79
N TRP A 635 -32.76 -20.83 -6.62
CA TRP A 635 -33.37 -20.24 -5.42
C TRP A 635 -32.96 -20.99 -4.14
N GLU A 636 -33.21 -22.29 -4.09
CA GLU A 636 -32.95 -23.14 -2.91
C GLU A 636 -31.48 -23.14 -2.47
N THR A 637 -30.54 -22.91 -3.38
CA THR A 637 -29.10 -23.07 -3.13
C THR A 637 -28.32 -21.75 -3.05
N THR A 638 -28.64 -20.74 -3.87
CA THR A 638 -27.81 -19.52 -3.97
C THR A 638 -28.55 -18.20 -3.75
N LEU A 639 -29.84 -18.13 -4.07
CA LEU A 639 -30.58 -16.87 -3.94
C LEU A 639 -31.30 -16.73 -2.59
N ASN A 640 -31.84 -17.81 -2.01
CA ASN A 640 -32.60 -17.77 -0.76
C ASN A 640 -31.71 -17.34 0.44
N PRO A 641 -32.02 -16.21 1.14
CA PRO A 641 -31.25 -15.76 2.29
C PRO A 641 -31.13 -16.75 3.45
N GLU A 642 -32.06 -17.71 3.57
CA GLU A 642 -32.08 -18.69 4.68
C GLU A 642 -31.10 -19.87 4.47
N THR A 643 -30.79 -20.22 3.21
CA THR A 643 -30.01 -21.42 2.87
C THR A 643 -28.69 -21.14 2.16
N ARG A 644 -28.54 -19.98 1.52
CA ARG A 644 -27.36 -19.64 0.71
C ARG A 644 -26.11 -19.36 1.56
N ILE A 645 -24.95 -19.55 0.93
CA ILE A 645 -23.65 -19.14 1.46
C ILE A 645 -23.12 -17.95 0.64
N LEU A 646 -22.81 -16.84 1.32
CA LEU A 646 -22.17 -15.66 0.72
C LEU A 646 -20.84 -15.38 1.43
N LYS A 647 -19.79 -15.10 0.65
CA LYS A 647 -18.50 -14.60 1.17
C LYS A 647 -18.51 -13.08 1.12
N GLN A 648 -18.54 -12.41 2.27
CA GLN A 648 -18.35 -10.95 2.34
C GLN A 648 -16.88 -10.61 2.05
N LEU A 649 -16.62 -9.63 1.20
CA LEU A 649 -15.27 -9.17 0.90
C LEU A 649 -14.96 -7.88 1.67
N ARG A 650 -13.75 -7.81 2.22
CA ARG A 650 -13.17 -6.67 2.93
C ARG A 650 -11.74 -6.45 2.43
N VAL A 651 -11.18 -5.29 2.72
CA VAL A 651 -9.78 -4.95 2.41
C VAL A 651 -9.07 -4.72 3.75
N ASP A 652 -8.22 -5.67 4.14
CA ASP A 652 -7.48 -5.60 5.40
C ASP A 652 -6.24 -4.70 5.28
N ASP A 653 -5.48 -4.82 4.19
CA ASP A 653 -4.41 -3.89 3.80
C ASP A 653 -4.68 -3.29 2.41
N VAL A 654 -4.92 -1.98 2.38
CA VAL A 654 -5.19 -1.20 1.15
C VAL A 654 -3.95 -1.10 0.26
N ALA A 655 -2.74 -1.02 0.84
CA ALA A 655 -1.49 -0.89 0.10
C ALA A 655 -1.12 -2.23 -0.55
N GLU A 656 -1.26 -3.34 0.17
CA GLU A 656 -1.07 -4.68 -0.39
C GLU A 656 -2.09 -4.97 -1.50
N ALA A 657 -3.39 -4.77 -1.24
CA ALA A 657 -4.43 -4.95 -2.25
C ALA A 657 -4.17 -4.11 -3.52
N ASN A 658 -3.72 -2.86 -3.36
CA ASN A 658 -3.32 -2.00 -4.47
C ASN A 658 -2.16 -2.60 -5.29
N VAL A 659 -1.11 -3.11 -4.65
CA VAL A 659 0.03 -3.77 -5.31
C VAL A 659 -0.41 -5.05 -6.04
N VAL A 660 -1.29 -5.85 -5.44
CA VAL A 660 -1.84 -7.07 -6.03
C VAL A 660 -2.67 -6.74 -7.28
N PHE A 661 -3.60 -5.78 -7.20
CA PHE A 661 -4.40 -5.37 -8.36
C PHE A 661 -3.53 -4.78 -9.48
N SER A 662 -2.56 -3.91 -9.18
CA SER A 662 -1.67 -3.37 -10.22
C SER A 662 -0.76 -4.43 -10.85
N SER A 663 -0.33 -5.45 -10.09
CA SER A 663 0.46 -6.57 -10.62
C SER A 663 -0.38 -7.48 -11.53
N LEU A 664 -1.56 -7.89 -11.06
CA LEU A 664 -2.44 -8.81 -11.79
C LEU A 664 -3.13 -8.15 -12.99
N MET A 665 -3.47 -6.86 -12.91
CA MET A 665 -4.35 -6.21 -13.89
C MET A 665 -3.67 -5.10 -14.70
N GLY A 666 -2.51 -4.59 -14.28
CA GLY A 666 -1.80 -3.48 -14.91
C GLY A 666 -1.11 -3.84 -16.24
N ALA A 667 -0.11 -3.03 -16.61
CA ALA A 667 0.70 -3.26 -17.82
C ALA A 667 1.78 -4.34 -17.63
N ARG A 668 2.39 -4.42 -16.44
CA ARG A 668 3.61 -5.20 -16.15
C ARG A 668 3.41 -6.71 -16.31
N VAL A 669 3.77 -7.23 -17.48
CA VAL A 669 3.68 -8.67 -17.79
C VAL A 669 4.65 -9.49 -16.93
N ASP A 670 5.88 -9.02 -16.72
CA ASP A 670 6.89 -9.78 -15.97
C ASP A 670 6.54 -9.91 -14.49
N THR A 671 6.11 -8.83 -13.83
CA THR A 671 5.64 -8.89 -12.43
C THR A 671 4.46 -9.84 -12.27
N ARG A 672 3.55 -9.89 -13.26
CA ARG A 672 2.45 -10.86 -13.29
C ARG A 672 2.95 -12.28 -13.49
N LYS A 673 3.91 -12.49 -14.38
CA LYS A 673 4.51 -13.79 -14.67
C LYS A 673 5.25 -14.35 -13.46
N GLU A 674 6.06 -13.52 -12.79
CA GLU A 674 6.70 -13.87 -11.51
C GLU A 674 5.67 -14.24 -10.44
N LEU A 675 4.60 -13.46 -10.30
CA LEU A 675 3.53 -13.72 -9.34
C LEU A 675 2.84 -15.06 -9.66
N ILE A 676 2.48 -15.31 -10.93
CA ILE A 676 1.93 -16.59 -11.39
C ILE A 676 2.90 -17.74 -11.09
N GLN A 677 4.20 -17.59 -11.36
CA GLN A 677 5.21 -18.63 -11.10
C GLN A 677 5.35 -18.93 -9.60
N LYS A 678 5.39 -17.89 -8.74
CA LYS A 678 5.47 -18.02 -7.27
C LYS A 678 4.19 -18.64 -6.67
N SER A 679 3.03 -18.27 -7.21
CA SER A 679 1.74 -18.83 -6.77
C SER A 679 1.46 -20.23 -7.33
N ALA A 680 2.01 -20.60 -8.50
CA ALA A 680 1.81 -21.92 -9.09
C ALA A 680 2.36 -23.05 -8.20
N SER A 681 3.49 -22.83 -7.50
CA SER A 681 4.03 -23.78 -6.52
C SER A 681 3.19 -23.93 -5.25
N LEU A 682 2.20 -23.07 -5.01
CA LEU A 682 1.28 -23.13 -3.87
C LEU A 682 -0.06 -23.80 -4.21
N ILE A 683 -0.30 -24.11 -5.49
CA ILE A 683 -1.57 -24.67 -5.97
C ILE A 683 -1.37 -26.16 -6.26
N ASN A 684 -2.20 -27.02 -5.64
CA ASN A 684 -2.24 -28.42 -6.04
C ASN A 684 -2.91 -28.55 -7.42
N LEU A 685 -2.34 -29.35 -8.33
CA LEU A 685 -2.91 -29.61 -9.66
C LEU A 685 -4.34 -30.15 -9.56
N ASP A 686 -4.65 -30.93 -8.53
CA ASP A 686 -6.01 -31.45 -8.26
C ASP A 686 -7.05 -30.37 -7.91
N GLN A 687 -6.61 -29.12 -7.65
CA GLN A 687 -7.47 -27.96 -7.36
C GLN A 687 -7.63 -27.01 -8.56
N LEU A 688 -6.95 -27.27 -9.68
CA LEU A 688 -7.13 -26.53 -10.92
C LEU A 688 -8.22 -27.23 -11.75
N ASP A 689 -9.24 -26.49 -12.17
CA ASP A 689 -10.24 -27.00 -13.11
C ASP A 689 -9.64 -27.08 -14.52
N ILE A 690 -9.08 -28.25 -14.84
CA ILE A 690 -8.51 -28.67 -16.13
C ILE A 690 -9.25 -29.94 -16.60
#